data_AF-A0A430FWK5-F1
#
_entry.id   AF-A0A430FWK5-F1
#
_cell.length_a   1.000
_cell.length_b   1.000
_cell.length_c   1.000
_cell.angle_alpha   90.00
_cell.angle_beta   90.00
_cell.angle_gamma   90.00
#
_symmetry.space_group_name_H-M   'P 1'
#
loop_
_entity.id
_entity.type
_entity.pdbx_description
1 polymer ?
#
loop_
_entity_poly.entity_id
_entity_poly.type
_entity_poly.pdbx_seq_one_letter_code
_entity_poly.pdbx_strand_id
1 'polypeptide(L)'
;MKHTTSSPTGEPDGTDVSGRIDGGTAGTIGDRTTRVPDGNPGDGTAEPDDTVRTVATGPAPGAAMSGLAEPASDGDPADAKPLGGPELRPAAVFSHDMVLQRRRPIPVFGTGTPGRTVVVTLRASDSSAEIALAGAGATPHTTTDSVTRITVISTDGRWIVRLPAVEAGGPYELTVTDRSGVTLVYRNVAVGEVWLAGGQSNMELELRNADDADAVIAASADPLLRFYNTPKTGVIDEDAEDHARWHVAGPASVGTMSAVAYHFARRLRRGLGPGIAVGIVDCYIGGTSISAWMSRRTLESCEAGRGYLARFDAAIAGRTDEQFAAETTAWQTKFDAWNAAVGAARAAEPDITWDTLNERYGACPWPPPVTPTSQYRPTGPYGTMVERVAPYGIAGFLWYQGEEDEAHCDSYRTLLGLFIDEWRGLWRCADQASTHAGVSDGDAADRDADGGPLPFLIVQLPQWIDKTTAAAGADPRHWPVIREAQWDAGRTIDGVYTVTTIDCGEFDNIHPTDKRTPGERLADCALHRVYGRYDIPVDGPQVASVEFVGRAGEHDGDEPAIRPDGTVDDAPGAAIIRFSHADGLRFDGTVPGTYRRDVGDPLHRDADASGFELSGADGVWHPADAAIVADGTIRVRCDDVPFPVAVRYAWRSWGPAPLFNVAGLPAPPFRR
;
A
#
# COMPACT_ATOMS: atom_id res chain seq x y z
N MET A 1 32.49 26.60 -51.12
CA MET A 1 32.21 27.78 -51.98
C MET A 1 30.73 28.10 -51.84
N LYS A 2 30.19 29.30 -51.68
CA LYS A 2 30.66 30.70 -51.38
C LYS A 2 29.39 31.46 -50.89
N HIS A 3 29.40 32.51 -50.06
CA HIS A 3 30.47 33.25 -49.34
C HIS A 3 29.89 33.87 -48.03
N THR A 4 30.75 34.57 -47.30
CA THR A 4 30.53 35.30 -46.03
C THR A 4 30.48 36.84 -46.22
N THR A 5 29.65 37.57 -45.47
CA THR A 5 29.68 39.04 -45.16
C THR A 5 28.54 39.38 -44.15
N SER A 6 28.56 40.24 -43.11
CA SER A 6 29.53 41.18 -42.48
C SER A 6 29.97 42.40 -43.34
N SER A 7 29.91 43.68 -42.95
CA SER A 7 29.66 44.43 -41.66
C SER A 7 29.07 45.84 -42.02
N PRO A 8 29.21 47.01 -41.30
CA PRO A 8 29.75 47.36 -39.96
C PRO A 8 28.90 48.39 -39.14
N THR A 9 29.55 48.99 -38.11
CA THR A 9 29.08 49.92 -37.05
C THR A 9 29.08 51.42 -37.39
N GLY A 10 28.40 52.27 -36.59
CA GLY A 10 28.84 53.68 -36.35
C GLY A 10 27.79 54.69 -35.86
N GLU A 11 27.93 55.19 -34.61
CA GLU A 11 27.42 56.50 -34.12
C GLU A 11 28.56 57.56 -34.21
N PRO A 12 28.31 58.89 -34.07
CA PRO A 12 28.22 59.56 -32.75
C PRO A 12 27.34 60.86 -32.66
N ASP A 13 27.16 61.40 -31.44
CA ASP A 13 26.84 62.80 -30.99
C ASP A 13 25.75 63.63 -31.73
N GLY A 14 24.92 64.50 -31.13
CA GLY A 14 24.98 65.35 -29.90
C GLY A 14 24.64 66.80 -30.33
N THR A 15 23.84 67.66 -29.68
CA THR A 15 23.39 67.80 -28.28
C THR A 15 22.10 68.65 -28.14
N ASP A 16 21.21 68.32 -27.19
CA ASP A 16 20.43 69.19 -26.25
C ASP A 16 19.59 70.40 -26.82
N VAL A 17 18.72 71.17 -26.15
CA VAL A 17 18.33 71.34 -24.72
C VAL A 17 16.80 71.55 -24.56
N SER A 18 16.29 71.32 -23.35
CA SER A 18 15.06 71.87 -22.71
C SER A 18 13.70 71.20 -23.00
N GLY A 19 12.92 70.78 -21.99
CA GLY A 19 13.26 70.60 -20.55
C GLY A 19 12.07 70.25 -19.64
N ARG A 20 12.38 69.59 -18.49
CA ARG A 20 11.74 69.61 -17.13
C ARG A 20 10.20 69.75 -17.02
N ILE A 21 9.45 69.02 -16.16
CA ILE A 21 9.69 68.25 -14.92
C ILE A 21 8.36 67.46 -14.64
N ASP A 22 8.15 66.38 -13.87
CA ASP A 22 8.84 65.15 -13.34
C ASP A 22 7.66 64.28 -12.77
N GLY A 23 7.73 63.01 -12.34
CA GLY A 23 8.78 61.98 -12.23
C GLY A 23 8.30 60.81 -11.33
N GLY A 24 8.97 59.63 -11.40
CA GLY A 24 8.72 58.44 -10.53
C GLY A 24 7.50 57.57 -10.90
N THR A 25 7.44 56.27 -10.62
CA THR A 25 8.42 55.29 -10.07
C THR A 25 8.07 53.88 -10.57
N ALA A 26 9.02 52.93 -10.55
CA ALA A 26 8.80 51.51 -10.85
C ALA A 26 8.78 50.65 -9.57
N GLY A 27 8.21 49.43 -9.62
CA GLY A 27 8.50 48.41 -8.61
C GLY A 27 7.47 47.29 -8.37
N THR A 28 7.99 46.06 -8.36
CA THR A 28 7.60 44.90 -7.51
C THR A 28 6.20 44.27 -7.56
N ILE A 29 6.20 43.01 -8.03
CA ILE A 29 5.66 41.79 -7.38
C ILE A 29 4.92 42.03 -6.06
N GLY A 30 3.66 41.62 -6.00
CA GLY A 30 2.85 41.61 -4.78
C GLY A 30 2.85 40.25 -4.08
N ASP A 31 3.60 40.14 -2.98
CA ASP A 31 3.48 39.07 -1.99
C ASP A 31 2.14 39.20 -1.22
N ARG A 32 1.59 38.10 -0.71
CA ARG A 32 0.31 38.03 0.04
C ARG A 32 0.51 37.60 1.49
N THR A 33 1.30 38.36 2.23
CA THR A 33 1.31 38.29 3.70
C THR A 33 -0.02 38.81 4.26
N THR A 34 -0.79 37.94 4.93
CA THR A 34 -1.98 38.35 5.69
C THR A 34 -1.56 39.07 6.98
N ARG A 35 -2.29 40.14 7.32
CA ARG A 35 -1.92 41.08 8.38
C ARG A 35 -2.64 40.75 9.69
N VAL A 36 -1.88 40.37 10.71
CA VAL A 36 -2.38 40.22 12.10
C VAL A 36 -2.60 41.61 12.72
N PRO A 37 -3.71 41.86 13.43
CA PRO A 37 -3.90 43.05 14.25
C PRO A 37 -3.41 42.82 15.70
N ASP A 38 -2.72 43.80 16.28
CA ASP A 38 -2.23 43.73 17.66
C ASP A 38 -3.37 43.71 18.70
N GLY A 39 -3.29 42.80 19.67
CA GLY A 39 -4.21 42.70 20.80
C GLY A 39 -3.47 42.22 22.06
N ASN A 40 -3.54 43.01 23.13
CA ASN A 40 -2.86 42.71 24.41
C ASN A 40 -3.63 41.62 25.19
N PRO A 41 -2.97 40.62 25.80
CA PRO A 41 -3.66 39.50 26.42
C PRO A 41 -4.44 39.91 27.68
N GLY A 42 -5.62 39.32 27.85
CA GLY A 42 -6.41 39.34 29.08
C GLY A 42 -6.71 37.91 29.51
N ASP A 43 -6.71 37.68 30.82
CA ASP A 43 -6.95 36.36 31.42
C ASP A 43 -8.36 35.83 31.12
N GLY A 44 -8.46 34.53 30.83
CA GLY A 44 -9.70 33.88 30.40
C GLY A 44 -9.47 32.53 29.72
N THR A 45 -9.87 31.45 30.41
CA THR A 45 -9.88 30.08 29.85
C THR A 45 -10.93 29.97 28.74
N ALA A 46 -10.48 29.78 27.50
CA ALA A 46 -11.35 29.50 26.36
C ALA A 46 -11.32 27.99 26.02
N GLU A 47 -12.49 27.38 25.90
CA GLU A 47 -12.64 26.05 25.28
C GLU A 47 -12.40 26.17 23.75
N PRO A 48 -11.84 25.14 23.10
CA PRO A 48 -11.52 25.19 21.68
C PRO A 48 -12.77 24.98 20.79
N ASP A 49 -13.05 25.93 19.89
CA ASP A 49 -13.97 25.77 18.75
C ASP A 49 -13.25 24.97 17.64
N ASP A 50 -13.01 23.69 17.91
CA ASP A 50 -12.17 22.81 17.08
C ASP A 50 -12.97 22.13 15.96
N THR A 51 -13.66 22.92 15.13
CA THR A 51 -14.48 22.42 14.02
C THR A 51 -13.65 22.09 12.77
N VAL A 52 -12.81 21.05 12.88
CA VAL A 52 -12.12 20.42 11.74
C VAL A 52 -13.16 19.89 10.73
N ARG A 53 -13.29 20.57 9.59
CA ARG A 53 -14.27 20.22 8.55
C ARG A 53 -13.71 19.12 7.64
N THR A 54 -14.13 17.88 7.86
CA THR A 54 -13.89 16.78 6.92
C THR A 54 -14.70 16.98 5.64
N VAL A 55 -14.03 17.43 4.57
CA VAL A 55 -14.55 17.39 3.19
C VAL A 55 -14.76 15.92 2.81
N ALA A 56 -15.84 15.63 2.09
CA ALA A 56 -16.19 14.27 1.73
C ALA A 56 -15.33 13.75 0.56
N THR A 57 -14.19 13.15 0.90
CA THR A 57 -13.26 12.46 -0.01
C THR A 57 -13.76 11.04 -0.33
N GLY A 58 -13.47 10.53 -1.54
CA GLY A 58 -13.70 9.15 -2.01
C GLY A 58 -15.16 8.60 -2.01
N PRO A 59 -15.57 7.75 -2.97
CA PRO A 59 -16.82 7.00 -2.82
C PRO A 59 -16.69 5.96 -1.68
N ALA A 60 -17.81 5.45 -1.17
CA ALA A 60 -17.79 4.45 -0.10
C ALA A 60 -17.09 3.14 -0.52
N PRO A 61 -16.51 2.36 0.41
CA PRO A 61 -15.95 1.04 0.11
C PRO A 61 -16.92 0.15 -0.66
N GLY A 62 -16.43 -0.52 -1.71
CA GLY A 62 -17.27 -1.36 -2.56
C GLY A 62 -18.25 -0.63 -3.49
N ALA A 63 -18.21 0.72 -3.59
CA ALA A 63 -19.04 1.46 -4.56
C ALA A 63 -18.75 1.08 -6.04
N ALA A 64 -17.55 0.56 -6.32
CA ALA A 64 -17.18 -0.01 -7.62
C ALA A 64 -17.53 -1.52 -7.70
N MET A 65 -18.82 -1.87 -7.53
CA MET A 65 -19.33 -3.23 -7.81
C MET A 65 -19.20 -3.64 -9.27
N SER A 66 -18.94 -2.69 -10.18
CA SER A 66 -18.49 -2.97 -11.55
C SER A 66 -16.97 -2.87 -11.64
N GLY A 67 -16.31 -4.01 -11.81
CA GLY A 67 -14.96 -4.09 -12.37
C GLY A 67 -14.98 -3.72 -13.85
N LEU A 68 -15.20 -2.43 -14.15
CA LEU A 68 -15.34 -1.86 -15.49
C LEU A 68 -16.25 -2.66 -16.44
N ALA A 69 -17.55 -2.60 -16.17
CA ALA A 69 -18.53 -2.49 -17.25
C ALA A 69 -18.44 -1.10 -17.92
N GLU A 70 -17.23 -0.72 -18.36
CA GLU A 70 -17.11 0.22 -19.48
C GLU A 70 -17.92 -0.39 -20.64
N PRO A 71 -18.71 0.40 -21.38
CA PRO A 71 -19.37 -0.12 -22.57
C PRO A 71 -18.29 -0.72 -23.47
N ALA A 72 -18.53 -1.95 -23.96
CA ALA A 72 -17.64 -2.59 -24.92
C ALA A 72 -17.41 -1.60 -26.08
N SER A 73 -16.20 -1.06 -26.15
CA SER A 73 -15.84 -0.06 -27.16
C SER A 73 -16.08 -0.65 -28.54
N ASP A 74 -16.57 0.15 -29.49
CA ASP A 74 -16.68 -0.17 -30.91
C ASP A 74 -15.29 -0.29 -31.60
N GLY A 75 -14.36 -1.00 -30.96
CA GLY A 75 -13.02 -1.31 -31.42
C GLY A 75 -12.99 -2.51 -32.37
N ASP A 76 -11.81 -2.79 -32.92
CA ASP A 76 -11.65 -3.91 -33.85
C ASP A 76 -11.81 -5.24 -33.09
N PRO A 77 -12.60 -6.22 -33.59
CA PRO A 77 -12.58 -7.59 -33.07
C PRO A 77 -11.18 -8.22 -33.00
N ALA A 78 -10.19 -7.68 -33.69
CA ALA A 78 -8.77 -8.05 -33.57
C ALA A 78 -8.09 -7.61 -32.25
N ASP A 79 -8.65 -6.64 -31.53
CA ASP A 79 -8.16 -6.17 -30.22
C ASP A 79 -8.77 -6.97 -29.05
N ALA A 80 -9.75 -7.84 -29.33
CA ALA A 80 -10.42 -8.67 -28.32
C ALA A 80 -9.49 -9.78 -27.78
N LYS A 81 -9.37 -9.84 -26.46
CA LYS A 81 -8.60 -10.85 -25.71
C LYS A 81 -8.95 -12.29 -26.17
N PRO A 82 -7.95 -13.12 -26.56
CA PRO A 82 -8.16 -14.54 -26.83
C PRO A 82 -8.57 -15.30 -25.56
N LEU A 83 -9.85 -15.64 -25.45
CA LEU A 83 -10.42 -16.36 -24.30
C LEU A 83 -10.11 -17.86 -24.32
N GLY A 84 -10.25 -18.49 -25.50
CA GLY A 84 -10.22 -19.95 -25.64
C GLY A 84 -11.60 -20.57 -25.51
N GLY A 85 -11.68 -21.75 -24.89
CA GLY A 85 -12.93 -22.50 -24.72
C GLY A 85 -12.74 -23.77 -23.88
N PRO A 86 -13.75 -24.64 -23.75
CA PRO A 86 -13.70 -25.86 -22.91
C PRO A 86 -12.59 -26.85 -23.30
N GLU A 87 -12.06 -26.77 -24.52
CA GLU A 87 -10.87 -27.49 -24.96
C GLU A 87 -9.58 -27.01 -24.28
N LEU A 88 -9.44 -25.69 -24.15
CA LEU A 88 -8.25 -24.96 -23.72
C LEU A 88 -8.64 -23.49 -23.42
N ARG A 89 -8.64 -23.11 -22.13
CA ARG A 89 -8.90 -21.74 -21.63
C ARG A 89 -7.77 -21.32 -20.70
N PRO A 90 -6.84 -20.44 -21.12
CA PRO A 90 -5.88 -19.81 -20.23
C PRO A 90 -6.58 -19.02 -19.11
N ALA A 91 -5.91 -18.81 -17.98
CA ALA A 91 -6.47 -18.02 -16.89
C ALA A 91 -6.74 -16.55 -17.29
N ALA A 92 -7.71 -15.91 -16.63
CA ALA A 92 -8.21 -14.59 -17.00
C ALA A 92 -7.12 -13.49 -17.07
N VAL A 93 -6.03 -13.65 -16.32
CA VAL A 93 -4.87 -12.74 -16.27
C VAL A 93 -4.01 -12.73 -17.55
N PHE A 94 -4.23 -13.64 -18.51
CA PHE A 94 -3.52 -13.62 -19.81
C PHE A 94 -4.31 -12.85 -20.87
N SER A 95 -3.72 -11.75 -21.37
CA SER A 95 -4.32 -10.91 -22.44
C SER A 95 -3.25 -10.25 -23.32
N HIS A 96 -3.69 -9.45 -24.29
CA HIS A 96 -2.83 -8.42 -24.89
C HIS A 96 -2.23 -7.50 -23.81
N ASP A 97 -1.12 -6.84 -24.14
CA ASP A 97 -0.42 -5.86 -23.32
C ASP A 97 0.13 -6.36 -21.96
N MET A 98 0.04 -7.65 -21.64
CA MET A 98 0.51 -8.16 -20.34
C MET A 98 2.02 -8.01 -20.12
N VAL A 99 2.43 -7.94 -18.84
CA VAL A 99 3.83 -7.98 -18.41
C VAL A 99 4.08 -9.31 -17.70
N LEU A 100 5.07 -10.07 -18.16
CA LEU A 100 5.51 -11.32 -17.55
C LEU A 100 6.76 -11.05 -16.68
N GLN A 101 6.91 -11.77 -15.56
CA GLN A 101 8.05 -11.59 -14.66
C GLN A 101 9.37 -12.08 -15.28
N ARG A 102 10.39 -11.22 -15.26
CA ARG A 102 11.77 -11.54 -15.67
C ARG A 102 12.53 -12.33 -14.62
N ARG A 103 13.62 -12.98 -15.03
CA ARG A 103 14.58 -13.71 -14.17
C ARG A 103 14.02 -14.83 -13.29
N ARG A 104 12.75 -15.21 -13.48
CA ARG A 104 12.12 -16.40 -12.90
C ARG A 104 11.47 -17.22 -14.02
N PRO A 105 11.30 -18.55 -13.88
CA PRO A 105 10.52 -19.34 -14.84
C PRO A 105 9.13 -18.74 -14.98
N ILE A 106 8.66 -18.51 -16.21
CA ILE A 106 7.38 -17.83 -16.45
C ILE A 106 6.25 -18.88 -16.49
N PRO A 107 5.32 -18.89 -15.51
CA PRO A 107 4.18 -19.80 -15.52
C PRO A 107 3.08 -19.25 -16.44
N VAL A 108 2.61 -20.11 -17.34
CA VAL A 108 1.40 -19.90 -18.16
C VAL A 108 0.47 -21.07 -17.89
N PHE A 109 -0.77 -20.77 -17.50
CA PHE A 109 -1.66 -21.75 -16.87
C PHE A 109 -3.14 -21.50 -17.22
N GLY A 110 -3.97 -22.49 -16.95
CA GLY A 110 -5.41 -22.42 -17.19
C GLY A 110 -6.11 -23.77 -17.01
N THR A 111 -7.24 -23.93 -17.71
CA THR A 111 -8.03 -25.17 -17.75
C THR A 111 -8.26 -25.66 -19.18
N GLY A 112 -8.84 -26.84 -19.34
CA GLY A 112 -9.26 -27.40 -20.62
C GLY A 112 -9.61 -28.89 -20.52
N THR A 113 -9.65 -29.57 -21.67
CA THR A 113 -10.00 -31.00 -21.72
C THR A 113 -8.81 -31.88 -21.27
N PRO A 114 -8.96 -32.73 -20.23
CA PRO A 114 -7.92 -33.64 -19.76
C PRO A 114 -7.25 -34.46 -20.88
N GLY A 115 -5.93 -34.62 -20.79
CA GLY A 115 -5.13 -35.41 -21.73
C GLY A 115 -4.72 -34.70 -23.03
N ARG A 116 -5.24 -33.49 -23.35
CA ARG A 116 -4.70 -32.69 -24.46
C ARG A 116 -3.28 -32.21 -24.14
N THR A 117 -2.41 -32.08 -25.16
CA THR A 117 -1.10 -31.43 -24.98
C THR A 117 -1.25 -29.92 -25.18
N VAL A 118 -0.89 -29.12 -24.18
CA VAL A 118 -0.77 -27.66 -24.37
C VAL A 118 0.67 -27.33 -24.73
N VAL A 119 0.85 -26.50 -25.76
CA VAL A 119 2.12 -25.92 -26.18
C VAL A 119 2.05 -24.42 -25.97
N VAL A 120 3.03 -23.87 -25.25
CA VAL A 120 3.18 -22.43 -25.04
C VAL A 120 4.49 -21.98 -25.67
N THR A 121 4.45 -20.89 -26.43
CA THR A 121 5.63 -20.26 -27.04
C THR A 121 5.60 -18.76 -26.83
N LEU A 122 6.67 -18.19 -26.27
CA LEU A 122 6.95 -16.76 -26.32
C LEU A 122 7.92 -16.51 -27.49
N ARG A 123 7.65 -15.52 -28.33
CA ARG A 123 8.38 -15.22 -29.57
C ARG A 123 8.63 -13.72 -29.72
N ALA A 124 9.77 -13.34 -30.29
CA ALA A 124 10.05 -11.96 -30.70
C ALA A 124 9.02 -11.47 -31.74
N SER A 125 8.39 -10.31 -31.53
CA SER A 125 7.35 -9.80 -32.45
C SER A 125 7.91 -9.28 -33.78
N ASP A 126 9.21 -8.99 -33.86
CA ASP A 126 9.91 -8.66 -35.09
C ASP A 126 11.24 -9.43 -35.18
N SER A 127 11.88 -9.41 -36.36
CA SER A 127 13.13 -10.13 -36.63
C SER A 127 14.41 -9.37 -36.23
N SER A 128 14.28 -8.40 -35.31
CA SER A 128 15.39 -7.61 -34.74
C SER A 128 15.40 -7.60 -33.21
N ALA A 129 14.28 -7.93 -32.56
CA ALA A 129 14.23 -8.30 -31.15
C ALA A 129 14.67 -9.76 -30.96
N GLU A 130 15.42 -10.04 -29.88
CA GLU A 130 15.80 -11.39 -29.48
C GLU A 130 15.42 -11.60 -28.00
N ILE A 131 14.95 -12.80 -27.64
CA ILE A 131 14.69 -13.17 -26.24
C ILE A 131 16.01 -13.58 -25.59
N ALA A 132 16.57 -12.70 -24.76
CA ALA A 132 17.73 -13.02 -23.93
C ALA A 132 17.33 -13.92 -22.74
N LEU A 133 17.89 -15.12 -22.66
CA LEU A 133 17.70 -16.01 -21.52
C LEU A 133 18.42 -15.46 -20.28
N ALA A 134 17.74 -15.53 -19.13
CA ALA A 134 18.35 -15.21 -17.85
C ALA A 134 19.25 -16.40 -17.44
N GLY A 135 20.54 -16.12 -17.21
CA GLY A 135 21.52 -17.11 -16.78
C GLY A 135 21.62 -17.19 -15.26
N ALA A 136 22.30 -18.23 -14.76
CA ALA A 136 22.77 -18.25 -13.37
C ALA A 136 23.97 -17.30 -13.24
N GLY A 137 23.70 -16.03 -12.92
CA GLY A 137 24.70 -14.97 -12.81
C GLY A 137 24.81 -14.06 -14.05
N ALA A 138 25.70 -13.07 -13.96
CA ALA A 138 25.65 -11.85 -14.78
C ALA A 138 26.14 -11.96 -16.25
N THR A 139 26.50 -13.14 -16.75
CA THR A 139 26.76 -13.48 -18.18
C THR A 139 27.09 -14.98 -18.29
N PRO A 140 26.92 -15.64 -19.47
CA PRO A 140 26.51 -15.10 -20.76
C PRO A 140 25.00 -15.20 -21.01
N HIS A 141 24.43 -14.20 -21.69
CA HIS A 141 23.05 -14.28 -22.20
C HIS A 141 23.05 -15.00 -23.54
N THR A 142 22.51 -16.22 -23.57
CA THR A 142 22.10 -16.86 -24.84
C THR A 142 20.80 -16.22 -25.31
N THR A 143 20.77 -15.73 -26.54
CA THR A 143 19.56 -15.16 -27.17
C THR A 143 18.86 -16.18 -28.09
N THR A 144 17.57 -15.97 -28.35
CA THR A 144 16.75 -16.82 -29.24
C THR A 144 15.51 -16.07 -29.75
N ASP A 145 15.07 -16.34 -30.98
CA ASP A 145 13.82 -15.81 -31.56
C ASP A 145 12.58 -16.24 -30.76
N SER A 146 12.65 -17.37 -30.04
CA SER A 146 11.52 -17.93 -29.29
C SER A 146 11.93 -18.93 -28.21
N VAL A 147 11.11 -19.01 -27.15
CA VAL A 147 11.15 -20.09 -26.15
C VAL A 147 9.82 -20.85 -26.14
N THR A 148 9.90 -22.18 -26.31
CA THR A 148 8.74 -23.08 -26.32
C THR A 148 8.82 -24.13 -25.21
N ARG A 149 7.68 -24.45 -24.61
CA ARG A 149 7.48 -25.57 -23.67
C ARG A 149 6.13 -26.23 -23.89
N ILE A 150 5.98 -27.45 -23.37
CA ILE A 150 4.77 -28.27 -23.49
C ILE A 150 4.37 -28.83 -22.14
N THR A 151 3.08 -29.11 -21.96
CA THR A 151 2.53 -29.87 -20.83
C THR A 151 1.32 -30.70 -21.30
N VAL A 152 0.73 -31.50 -20.43
CA VAL A 152 -0.52 -32.23 -20.67
C VAL A 152 -1.56 -31.77 -19.65
N ILE A 153 -2.80 -31.54 -20.08
CA ILE A 153 -3.90 -31.17 -19.18
C ILE A 153 -4.18 -32.33 -18.23
N SER A 154 -4.16 -32.06 -16.92
CA SER A 154 -4.31 -33.05 -15.85
C SER A 154 -5.75 -33.57 -15.75
N THR A 155 -5.95 -34.63 -14.96
CA THR A 155 -7.26 -35.32 -14.82
C THR A 155 -8.35 -34.46 -14.18
N ASP A 156 -7.98 -33.40 -13.46
CA ASP A 156 -8.88 -32.38 -12.90
C ASP A 156 -9.10 -31.19 -13.88
N GLY A 157 -8.60 -31.28 -15.11
CA GLY A 157 -8.80 -30.27 -16.16
C GLY A 157 -7.88 -29.06 -16.09
N ARG A 158 -6.93 -29.00 -15.14
CA ARG A 158 -5.94 -27.91 -15.03
C ARG A 158 -4.72 -28.13 -15.94
N TRP A 159 -3.96 -27.07 -16.20
CA TRP A 159 -2.63 -27.18 -16.79
C TRP A 159 -1.74 -26.00 -16.39
N ILE A 160 -0.43 -26.26 -16.37
CA ILE A 160 0.62 -25.24 -16.22
C ILE A 160 1.82 -25.60 -17.10
N VAL A 161 2.37 -24.59 -17.77
CA VAL A 161 3.62 -24.63 -18.51
C VAL A 161 4.56 -23.59 -17.91
N ARG A 162 5.83 -23.96 -17.68
CA ARG A 162 6.86 -23.03 -17.20
C ARG A 162 7.90 -22.78 -18.28
N LEU A 163 7.81 -21.61 -18.93
CA LEU A 163 8.85 -21.14 -19.86
C LEU A 163 10.14 -20.84 -19.08
N PRO A 164 11.32 -20.84 -19.73
CA PRO A 164 12.58 -20.43 -19.12
C PRO A 164 12.49 -19.03 -18.49
N ALA A 165 13.38 -18.76 -17.53
CA ALA A 165 13.64 -17.40 -17.10
C ALA A 165 14.29 -16.61 -18.24
N VAL A 166 13.80 -15.38 -18.48
CA VAL A 166 14.32 -14.47 -19.52
C VAL A 166 14.52 -13.08 -18.93
N GLU A 167 15.37 -12.28 -19.57
CA GLU A 167 15.64 -10.88 -19.18
C GLU A 167 14.48 -9.95 -19.60
N ALA A 168 14.54 -8.69 -19.13
CA ALA A 168 13.58 -7.66 -19.54
C ALA A 168 13.63 -7.40 -21.05
N GLY A 169 12.47 -7.21 -21.68
CA GLY A 169 12.37 -6.91 -23.11
C GLY A 169 10.96 -7.01 -23.67
N GLY A 170 10.85 -6.86 -24.99
CA GLY A 170 9.60 -6.84 -25.74
C GLY A 170 9.61 -5.77 -26.85
N PRO A 171 8.55 -5.67 -27.67
CA PRO A 171 7.34 -6.47 -27.61
C PRO A 171 7.55 -7.92 -28.10
N TYR A 172 6.82 -8.82 -27.46
CA TYR A 172 6.77 -10.25 -27.78
C TYR A 172 5.33 -10.69 -28.10
N GLU A 173 5.21 -11.85 -28.74
CA GLU A 173 3.96 -12.58 -28.94
C GLU A 173 3.98 -13.84 -28.07
N LEU A 174 2.91 -14.08 -27.29
CA LEU A 174 2.72 -15.31 -26.53
C LEU A 174 1.60 -16.14 -27.18
N THR A 175 1.95 -17.32 -27.66
CA THR A 175 1.01 -18.24 -28.34
C THR A 175 0.79 -19.49 -27.52
N VAL A 176 -0.49 -19.84 -27.29
CA VAL A 176 -0.95 -21.03 -26.56
C VAL A 176 -1.80 -21.89 -27.51
N THR A 177 -1.46 -23.16 -27.69
CA THR A 177 -2.18 -24.08 -28.60
C THR A 177 -2.29 -25.49 -28.06
N ASP A 178 -3.38 -26.19 -28.40
CA ASP A 178 -3.60 -27.59 -28.05
C ASP A 178 -3.10 -28.58 -29.13
N ARG A 179 -2.62 -28.07 -30.28
CA ARG A 179 -2.30 -28.80 -31.52
C ARG A 179 -3.46 -29.58 -32.18
N SER A 180 -4.66 -29.60 -31.60
CA SER A 180 -5.87 -30.17 -32.21
C SER A 180 -6.61 -29.14 -33.08
N GLY A 181 -6.38 -27.85 -32.85
CA GLY A 181 -6.88 -26.76 -33.68
C GLY A 181 -6.96 -25.40 -32.98
N VAL A 182 -7.00 -25.38 -31.64
CA VAL A 182 -7.08 -24.14 -30.87
C VAL A 182 -5.71 -23.46 -30.87
N THR A 183 -5.65 -22.18 -31.24
CA THR A 183 -4.45 -21.34 -31.18
C THR A 183 -4.84 -19.95 -30.71
N LEU A 184 -4.33 -19.55 -29.55
CA LEU A 184 -4.59 -18.27 -28.89
C LEU A 184 -3.30 -17.45 -28.92
N VAL A 185 -3.38 -16.17 -29.31
CA VAL A 185 -2.22 -15.34 -29.66
C VAL A 185 -2.29 -13.97 -28.99
N TYR A 186 -1.54 -13.81 -27.91
CA TYR A 186 -1.47 -12.56 -27.15
C TYR A 186 -0.33 -11.66 -27.68
N ARG A 187 -0.62 -10.38 -27.89
CA ARG A 187 0.26 -9.40 -28.55
C ARG A 187 0.76 -8.33 -27.59
N ASN A 188 1.85 -7.64 -27.98
CA ASN A 188 2.52 -6.61 -27.18
C ASN A 188 2.89 -7.12 -25.77
N VAL A 189 3.28 -8.38 -25.65
CA VAL A 189 3.70 -8.97 -24.39
C VAL A 189 5.06 -8.40 -24.00
N ALA A 190 5.20 -7.87 -22.80
CA ALA A 190 6.47 -7.42 -22.26
C ALA A 190 6.99 -8.43 -21.22
N VAL A 191 8.32 -8.44 -21.02
CA VAL A 191 8.94 -9.07 -19.84
C VAL A 191 9.60 -7.98 -19.01
N GLY A 192 9.36 -7.99 -17.70
CA GLY A 192 9.75 -6.92 -16.78
C GLY A 192 9.63 -7.35 -15.32
N GLU A 193 9.40 -6.40 -14.42
CA GLU A 193 8.99 -6.71 -13.04
C GLU A 193 7.46 -6.75 -12.96
N VAL A 194 6.91 -7.65 -12.15
CA VAL A 194 5.47 -7.76 -11.88
C VAL A 194 5.26 -7.82 -10.38
N TRP A 195 4.35 -6.99 -9.85
CA TRP A 195 4.01 -7.00 -8.42
C TRP A 195 2.50 -7.19 -8.25
N LEU A 196 2.08 -7.95 -7.24
CA LEU A 196 0.66 -8.10 -6.91
C LEU A 196 0.28 -7.13 -5.79
N ALA A 197 -0.70 -6.28 -6.03
CA ALA A 197 -1.21 -5.30 -5.06
C ALA A 197 -2.50 -5.81 -4.41
N GLY A 198 -2.42 -6.21 -3.14
CA GLY A 198 -3.54 -6.77 -2.38
C GLY A 198 -3.93 -5.93 -1.16
N GLY A 199 -5.16 -6.14 -0.69
CA GLY A 199 -5.67 -5.54 0.54
C GLY A 199 -7.08 -4.99 0.41
N GLN A 200 -7.44 -4.03 1.26
CA GLN A 200 -8.78 -3.44 1.31
C GLN A 200 -8.82 -2.01 0.72
N SER A 201 -9.75 -1.19 1.21
CA SER A 201 -10.15 0.11 0.64
C SER A 201 -8.98 1.09 0.45
N ASN A 202 -7.97 1.05 1.32
CA ASN A 202 -6.79 1.90 1.19
C ASN A 202 -5.76 1.43 0.16
N MET A 203 -5.77 0.13 -0.23
CA MET A 203 -5.14 -0.32 -1.48
C MET A 203 -6.04 0.00 -2.69
N GLU A 204 -7.36 -0.21 -2.55
CA GLU A 204 -8.33 -0.07 -3.64
C GLU A 204 -8.50 1.35 -4.17
N LEU A 205 -8.31 2.37 -3.32
CA LEU A 205 -8.60 3.77 -3.64
C LEU A 205 -7.98 4.17 -4.98
N GLU A 206 -8.86 4.36 -5.97
CA GLU A 206 -8.46 4.55 -7.36
C GLU A 206 -7.77 5.91 -7.55
N LEU A 207 -6.85 6.00 -8.51
CA LEU A 207 -6.08 7.21 -8.79
C LEU A 207 -6.95 8.46 -9.06
N ARG A 208 -8.18 8.30 -9.58
CA ARG A 208 -9.13 9.41 -9.77
C ARG A 208 -9.67 10.04 -8.48
N ASN A 209 -9.49 9.35 -7.34
CA ASN A 209 -10.04 9.75 -6.03
C ASN A 209 -8.95 10.19 -5.03
N ALA A 210 -7.68 10.21 -5.44
CA ALA A 210 -6.53 10.57 -4.62
C ALA A 210 -6.11 12.04 -4.83
N ASP A 211 -5.18 12.53 -4.01
CA ASP A 211 -4.61 13.88 -4.18
C ASP A 211 -3.91 14.06 -5.54
N ASP A 212 -3.92 15.30 -6.04
CA ASP A 212 -3.36 15.71 -7.35
C ASP A 212 -3.89 14.92 -8.58
N ALA A 213 -4.99 14.17 -8.46
CA ALA A 213 -5.50 13.22 -9.46
C ALA A 213 -5.43 13.71 -10.91
N ASP A 214 -6.03 14.86 -11.23
CA ASP A 214 -6.05 15.44 -12.59
C ASP A 214 -4.64 15.61 -13.17
N ALA A 215 -3.72 16.18 -12.40
CA ALA A 215 -2.34 16.43 -12.83
C ALA A 215 -1.54 15.11 -12.94
N VAL A 216 -1.80 14.16 -12.05
CA VAL A 216 -1.13 12.87 -12.02
C VAL A 216 -1.60 11.96 -13.16
N ILE A 217 -2.89 11.98 -13.47
CA ILE A 217 -3.53 11.26 -14.58
C ILE A 217 -3.13 11.88 -15.93
N ALA A 218 -3.13 13.21 -16.07
CA ALA A 218 -2.66 13.88 -17.28
C ALA A 218 -1.19 13.55 -17.60
N ALA A 219 -0.35 13.36 -16.58
CA ALA A 219 1.06 13.01 -16.69
C ALA A 219 1.37 11.49 -16.60
N SER A 220 0.38 10.62 -16.83
CA SER A 220 0.49 9.17 -16.61
C SER A 220 0.93 8.32 -17.80
N ALA A 221 1.00 8.90 -19.01
CA ALA A 221 1.27 8.17 -20.25
C ALA A 221 2.65 7.47 -20.23
N ASP A 222 2.65 6.14 -20.12
CA ASP A 222 3.86 5.33 -20.03
C ASP A 222 3.65 3.91 -20.63
N PRO A 223 4.15 3.61 -21.84
CA PRO A 223 3.83 2.39 -22.59
C PRO A 223 4.37 1.09 -21.97
N LEU A 224 5.28 1.22 -20.99
CA LEU A 224 5.91 0.11 -20.28
C LEU A 224 5.39 -0.03 -18.83
N LEU A 225 4.42 0.80 -18.39
CA LEU A 225 3.77 0.69 -17.07
C LEU A 225 2.36 0.18 -17.34
N ARG A 226 2.01 -0.96 -16.75
CA ARG A 226 0.78 -1.67 -17.11
C ARG A 226 0.15 -2.31 -15.89
N PHE A 227 -1.17 -2.49 -15.92
CA PHE A 227 -1.90 -3.05 -14.78
C PHE A 227 -3.04 -3.97 -15.25
N TYR A 228 -3.37 -4.95 -14.43
CA TYR A 228 -4.52 -5.85 -14.61
C TYR A 228 -5.39 -5.77 -13.36
N ASN A 229 -6.65 -5.35 -13.50
CA ASN A 229 -7.62 -5.39 -12.41
C ASN A 229 -8.28 -6.77 -12.35
N THR A 230 -8.07 -7.48 -11.25
CA THR A 230 -8.76 -8.73 -10.95
C THR A 230 -10.24 -8.45 -10.68
N PRO A 231 -11.18 -9.21 -11.29
CA PRO A 231 -12.62 -9.05 -11.01
C PRO A 231 -12.94 -9.04 -9.51
N LYS A 232 -13.60 -7.98 -9.05
CA LYS A 232 -13.94 -7.72 -7.64
C LYS A 232 -15.23 -8.44 -7.26
N THR A 233 -15.17 -9.68 -6.80
CA THR A 233 -16.38 -10.52 -6.60
C THR A 233 -16.24 -11.57 -5.50
N GLY A 234 -17.36 -11.90 -4.84
CA GLY A 234 -17.48 -12.96 -3.82
C GLY A 234 -17.89 -14.34 -4.36
N VAL A 235 -18.12 -14.44 -5.68
CA VAL A 235 -18.36 -15.67 -6.46
C VAL A 235 -17.47 -15.65 -7.71
N ILE A 236 -17.26 -16.78 -8.40
CA ILE A 236 -16.56 -16.74 -9.71
C ILE A 236 -17.50 -16.11 -10.73
N ASP A 237 -17.05 -15.03 -11.36
CA ASP A 237 -17.77 -14.32 -12.43
C ASP A 237 -16.99 -14.50 -13.74
N GLU A 238 -17.45 -15.42 -14.59
CA GLU A 238 -16.79 -15.74 -15.85
C GLU A 238 -16.94 -14.63 -16.91
N ASP A 239 -17.98 -13.79 -16.83
CA ASP A 239 -18.17 -12.67 -17.76
C ASP A 239 -17.21 -11.53 -17.44
N ALA A 240 -17.08 -11.19 -16.16
CA ALA A 240 -16.06 -10.24 -15.71
C ALA A 240 -14.63 -10.75 -15.99
N GLU A 241 -14.37 -12.06 -15.85
CA GLU A 241 -13.08 -12.66 -16.21
C GLU A 241 -12.77 -12.63 -17.70
N ASP A 242 -13.77 -12.78 -18.58
CA ASP A 242 -13.56 -12.72 -20.02
C ASP A 242 -13.32 -11.27 -20.49
N HIS A 243 -13.96 -10.27 -19.87
CA HIS A 243 -13.73 -8.85 -20.16
C HIS A 243 -12.46 -8.25 -19.50
N ALA A 244 -11.99 -8.83 -18.38
CA ALA A 244 -10.78 -8.40 -17.68
C ALA A 244 -9.52 -8.55 -18.55
N ARG A 245 -8.64 -7.54 -18.53
CA ARG A 245 -7.43 -7.49 -19.37
C ARG A 245 -6.35 -6.61 -18.73
N TRP A 246 -5.14 -6.72 -19.23
CA TRP A 246 -4.09 -5.76 -18.95
C TRP A 246 -4.34 -4.45 -19.70
N HIS A 247 -4.02 -3.34 -19.05
CA HIS A 247 -4.13 -1.99 -19.57
C HIS A 247 -2.75 -1.32 -19.59
N VAL A 248 -2.41 -0.66 -20.69
CA VAL A 248 -1.26 0.25 -20.76
C VAL A 248 -1.59 1.55 -20.03
N ALA A 249 -0.66 2.07 -19.23
CA ALA A 249 -0.87 3.29 -18.47
C ALA A 249 -0.91 4.55 -19.35
N GLY A 250 -2.00 5.30 -19.23
CA GLY A 250 -2.16 6.64 -19.75
C GLY A 250 -3.44 7.30 -19.26
N PRO A 251 -3.70 8.56 -19.64
CA PRO A 251 -4.77 9.38 -19.04
C PRO A 251 -6.18 8.78 -19.14
N ALA A 252 -6.42 7.90 -20.13
CA ALA A 252 -7.71 7.22 -20.34
C ALA A 252 -7.84 5.87 -19.59
N SER A 253 -6.79 5.37 -18.93
CA SER A 253 -6.78 4.05 -18.29
C SER A 253 -6.50 4.10 -16.79
N VAL A 254 -5.48 4.84 -16.34
CA VAL A 254 -4.99 4.74 -14.95
C VAL A 254 -5.99 5.22 -13.89
N GLY A 255 -7.10 5.86 -14.28
CA GLY A 255 -8.10 6.38 -13.35
C GLY A 255 -8.79 5.32 -12.47
N THR A 256 -8.83 4.04 -12.85
CA THR A 256 -9.28 2.91 -12.00
C THR A 256 -8.16 2.19 -11.25
N MET A 257 -6.90 2.40 -11.64
CA MET A 257 -5.76 1.73 -11.01
C MET A 257 -5.65 2.20 -9.55
N SER A 258 -5.23 1.30 -8.65
CA SER A 258 -4.88 1.69 -7.28
C SER A 258 -3.90 2.86 -7.29
N ALA A 259 -4.23 3.93 -6.58
CA ALA A 259 -3.36 5.09 -6.49
C ALA A 259 -2.01 4.71 -5.83
N VAL A 260 -2.06 3.90 -4.77
CA VAL A 260 -0.86 3.39 -4.08
C VAL A 260 0.00 2.56 -5.03
N ALA A 261 -0.60 1.62 -5.77
CA ALA A 261 0.14 0.75 -6.69
C ALA A 261 0.64 1.50 -7.93
N TYR A 262 -0.06 2.53 -8.39
CA TYR A 262 0.39 3.41 -9.47
C TYR A 262 1.62 4.23 -9.04
N HIS A 263 1.58 4.88 -7.86
CA HIS A 263 2.71 5.63 -7.34
C HIS A 263 3.92 4.72 -7.08
N PHE A 264 3.68 3.51 -6.56
CA PHE A 264 4.67 2.45 -6.47
C PHE A 264 5.28 2.13 -7.84
N ALA A 265 4.47 1.75 -8.83
CA ALA A 265 4.94 1.31 -10.14
C ALA A 265 5.77 2.41 -10.84
N ARG A 266 5.30 3.67 -10.76
CA ARG A 266 5.95 4.85 -11.34
C ARG A 266 7.28 5.20 -10.65
N ARG A 267 7.37 5.05 -9.33
CA ARG A 267 8.60 5.26 -8.55
C ARG A 267 9.62 4.14 -8.74
N LEU A 268 9.16 2.88 -8.74
CA LEU A 268 9.95 1.69 -9.00
C LEU A 268 10.59 1.77 -10.40
N ARG A 269 9.79 2.10 -11.43
CA ARG A 269 10.24 2.33 -12.80
C ARG A 269 11.46 3.25 -12.92
N ARG A 270 11.37 4.41 -12.27
CA ARG A 270 12.43 5.43 -12.25
C ARG A 270 13.70 4.92 -11.57
N GLY A 271 13.58 3.99 -10.61
CA GLY A 271 14.72 3.37 -9.93
C GLY A 271 15.36 2.20 -10.68
N LEU A 272 14.58 1.45 -11.48
CA LEU A 272 15.05 0.30 -12.26
C LEU A 272 15.70 0.70 -13.60
N GLY A 273 15.14 1.69 -14.30
CA GLY A 273 15.66 2.20 -15.57
C GLY A 273 14.64 2.18 -16.73
N PRO A 274 14.92 2.89 -17.84
CA PRO A 274 13.92 3.24 -18.84
C PRO A 274 13.43 2.08 -19.73
N GLY A 275 14.14 0.96 -19.77
CA GLY A 275 13.82 -0.19 -20.64
C GLY A 275 13.11 -1.36 -19.94
N ILE A 276 12.79 -1.26 -18.65
CA ILE A 276 12.21 -2.37 -17.87
C ILE A 276 10.70 -2.13 -17.72
N ALA A 277 9.86 -3.03 -18.24
CA ALA A 277 8.43 -2.97 -17.98
C ALA A 277 8.12 -3.18 -16.49
N VAL A 278 7.08 -2.53 -15.98
CA VAL A 278 6.52 -2.78 -14.65
C VAL A 278 5.03 -3.06 -14.78
N GLY A 279 4.65 -4.28 -14.41
CA GLY A 279 3.27 -4.74 -14.34
C GLY A 279 2.75 -4.75 -12.90
N ILE A 280 1.50 -4.35 -12.70
CA ILE A 280 0.77 -4.56 -11.44
C ILE A 280 -0.41 -5.49 -11.65
N VAL A 281 -0.54 -6.51 -10.79
CA VAL A 281 -1.77 -7.31 -10.66
C VAL A 281 -2.56 -6.72 -9.49
N ASP A 282 -3.55 -5.90 -9.79
CA ASP A 282 -4.45 -5.28 -8.80
C ASP A 282 -5.45 -6.37 -8.33
N CYS A 283 -5.36 -6.76 -7.06
CA CYS A 283 -6.11 -7.87 -6.46
C CYS A 283 -6.56 -7.50 -5.03
N TYR A 284 -7.39 -6.46 -4.94
CA TYR A 284 -7.88 -5.84 -3.70
C TYR A 284 -9.40 -5.69 -3.72
N ILE A 285 -10.03 -5.58 -2.54
CA ILE A 285 -11.44 -5.26 -2.40
C ILE A 285 -11.75 -4.67 -1.01
N GLY A 286 -12.39 -3.51 -0.97
CA GLY A 286 -12.66 -2.75 0.25
C GLY A 286 -13.53 -3.47 1.27
N GLY A 287 -13.48 -3.03 2.54
CA GLY A 287 -14.30 -3.61 3.62
C GLY A 287 -14.05 -5.09 3.88
N THR A 288 -12.84 -5.60 3.60
CA THR A 288 -12.50 -7.01 3.82
C THR A 288 -11.52 -7.22 4.97
N SER A 289 -11.92 -8.07 5.91
CA SER A 289 -11.03 -8.68 6.89
C SER A 289 -9.98 -9.55 6.18
N ILE A 290 -8.80 -9.72 6.78
CA ILE A 290 -7.77 -10.67 6.33
C ILE A 290 -8.31 -12.09 6.17
N SER A 291 -9.35 -12.46 6.93
CA SER A 291 -10.02 -13.76 6.82
C SER A 291 -10.72 -13.99 5.47
N ALA A 292 -11.03 -12.94 4.71
CA ALA A 292 -11.56 -13.03 3.34
C ALA A 292 -10.50 -13.56 2.34
N TRP A 293 -9.22 -13.37 2.66
CA TRP A 293 -8.06 -13.59 1.80
C TRP A 293 -7.26 -14.87 2.09
N MET A 294 -7.81 -15.75 2.94
CA MET A 294 -7.23 -17.02 3.37
C MET A 294 -8.16 -18.19 3.02
N SER A 295 -7.62 -19.40 2.88
CA SER A 295 -8.43 -20.61 2.64
C SER A 295 -9.15 -21.06 3.91
N ARG A 296 -10.27 -21.79 3.77
CA ARG A 296 -10.99 -22.37 4.92
C ARG A 296 -10.07 -23.29 5.73
N ARG A 297 -9.20 -24.06 5.07
CA ARG A 297 -8.23 -24.96 5.72
C ARG A 297 -7.28 -24.21 6.65
N THR A 298 -6.80 -23.04 6.23
CA THR A 298 -5.83 -22.24 6.99
C THR A 298 -6.51 -21.46 8.11
N LEU A 299 -7.74 -20.96 7.91
CA LEU A 299 -8.56 -20.42 9.00
C LEU A 299 -8.92 -21.49 10.06
N GLU A 300 -9.26 -22.71 9.65
CA GLU A 300 -9.58 -23.82 10.55
C GLU A 300 -8.39 -24.26 11.42
N SER A 301 -7.15 -23.99 10.98
CA SER A 301 -5.92 -24.38 11.70
C SER A 301 -5.76 -23.67 13.06
N CYS A 302 -6.17 -22.40 13.17
CA CYS A 302 -5.93 -21.55 14.34
C CYS A 302 -7.24 -21.13 15.05
N GLU A 303 -7.14 -20.75 16.33
CA GLU A 303 -8.32 -20.33 17.11
C GLU A 303 -8.91 -19.02 16.59
N ALA A 304 -8.04 -18.06 16.25
CA ALA A 304 -8.40 -16.81 15.59
C ALA A 304 -9.30 -17.05 14.36
N GLY A 305 -8.83 -17.83 13.38
CA GLY A 305 -9.55 -18.10 12.14
C GLY A 305 -10.85 -18.88 12.34
N ARG A 306 -10.86 -19.88 13.23
CA ARG A 306 -12.09 -20.58 13.66
C ARG A 306 -13.11 -19.61 14.27
N GLY A 307 -12.68 -18.54 14.94
CA GLY A 307 -13.55 -17.47 15.42
C GLY A 307 -14.31 -16.74 14.31
N TYR A 308 -13.64 -16.38 13.21
CA TYR A 308 -14.30 -15.75 12.05
C TYR A 308 -15.27 -16.71 11.36
N LEU A 309 -14.85 -17.96 11.16
CA LEU A 309 -15.72 -19.00 10.58
C LEU A 309 -16.97 -19.24 11.44
N ALA A 310 -16.83 -19.37 12.75
CA ALA A 310 -17.96 -19.58 13.65
C ALA A 310 -18.95 -18.41 13.66
N ARG A 311 -18.48 -17.15 13.59
CA ARG A 311 -19.34 -15.96 13.47
C ARG A 311 -20.09 -15.95 12.13
N PHE A 312 -19.40 -16.25 11.02
CA PHE A 312 -20.00 -16.31 9.70
C PHE A 312 -21.01 -17.46 9.56
N ASP A 313 -20.61 -18.68 9.91
CA ASP A 313 -21.43 -19.90 9.84
C ASP A 313 -22.70 -19.76 10.71
N ALA A 314 -22.63 -19.05 11.84
CA ALA A 314 -23.80 -18.68 12.66
C ALA A 314 -24.70 -17.61 12.03
N ALA A 315 -24.13 -16.60 11.36
CA ALA A 315 -24.90 -15.52 10.70
C ALA A 315 -25.67 -15.99 9.45
N ILE A 316 -25.26 -17.10 8.82
CA ILE A 316 -25.97 -17.73 7.70
C ILE A 316 -26.89 -18.90 8.13
N ALA A 317 -26.83 -19.36 9.38
CA ALA A 317 -27.52 -20.55 9.84
C ALA A 317 -29.06 -20.45 9.71
N GLY A 318 -29.66 -21.44 9.04
CA GLY A 318 -31.12 -21.55 8.90
C GLY A 318 -31.77 -20.57 7.92
N ARG A 319 -30.98 -19.79 7.17
CA ARG A 319 -31.44 -18.83 6.15
C ARG A 319 -31.38 -19.48 4.76
N THR A 320 -32.18 -18.99 3.81
CA THR A 320 -32.26 -19.51 2.43
C THR A 320 -31.62 -18.58 1.39
N ASP A 321 -31.25 -19.14 0.24
CA ASP A 321 -30.73 -18.37 -0.91
C ASP A 321 -31.68 -17.25 -1.37
N GLU A 322 -32.99 -17.49 -1.30
CA GLU A 322 -34.01 -16.47 -1.56
C GLU A 322 -33.95 -15.30 -0.55
N GLN A 323 -33.69 -15.58 0.73
CA GLN A 323 -33.53 -14.56 1.77
C GLN A 323 -32.23 -13.77 1.57
N PHE A 324 -31.12 -14.46 1.34
CA PHE A 324 -29.83 -13.82 1.03
C PHE A 324 -29.93 -12.92 -0.21
N ALA A 325 -30.57 -13.40 -1.28
CA ALA A 325 -30.77 -12.62 -2.50
C ALA A 325 -31.69 -11.41 -2.30
N ALA A 326 -32.79 -11.57 -1.55
CA ALA A 326 -33.70 -10.47 -1.23
C ALA A 326 -33.03 -9.38 -0.38
N GLU A 327 -32.29 -9.76 0.67
CA GLU A 327 -31.54 -8.82 1.50
C GLU A 327 -30.43 -8.11 0.71
N THR A 328 -29.67 -8.86 -0.11
CA THR A 328 -28.61 -8.29 -0.96
C THR A 328 -29.19 -7.29 -1.96
N THR A 329 -30.31 -7.62 -2.60
CA THR A 329 -30.99 -6.75 -3.57
C THR A 329 -31.53 -5.48 -2.89
N ALA A 330 -32.15 -5.61 -1.72
CA ALA A 330 -32.67 -4.48 -0.96
C ALA A 330 -31.55 -3.55 -0.44
N TRP A 331 -30.43 -4.13 -0.01
CA TRP A 331 -29.24 -3.39 0.39
C TRP A 331 -28.60 -2.66 -0.79
N GLN A 332 -28.31 -3.37 -1.89
CA GLN A 332 -27.67 -2.80 -3.09
C GLN A 332 -28.50 -1.64 -3.64
N THR A 333 -29.83 -1.82 -3.76
CA THR A 333 -30.75 -0.77 -4.20
C THR A 333 -30.65 0.50 -3.33
N LYS A 334 -30.48 0.35 -2.00
CA LYS A 334 -30.30 1.48 -1.08
C LYS A 334 -28.90 2.10 -1.19
N PHE A 335 -27.87 1.28 -1.32
CA PHE A 335 -26.47 1.69 -1.43
C PHE A 335 -26.20 2.44 -2.74
N ASP A 336 -26.69 1.93 -3.87
CA ASP A 336 -26.59 2.57 -5.18
C ASP A 336 -27.31 3.93 -5.20
N ALA A 337 -28.54 3.99 -4.67
CA ALA A 337 -29.30 5.23 -4.58
C ALA A 337 -28.61 6.29 -3.69
N TRP A 338 -27.98 5.86 -2.59
CA TRP A 338 -27.21 6.73 -1.71
C TRP A 338 -25.91 7.20 -2.38
N ASN A 339 -25.14 6.30 -3.01
CA ASN A 339 -23.92 6.65 -3.75
C ASN A 339 -24.21 7.62 -4.91
N ALA A 340 -25.30 7.40 -5.66
CA ALA A 340 -25.72 8.31 -6.72
C ALA A 340 -26.10 9.70 -6.19
N ALA A 341 -26.80 9.77 -5.05
CA ALA A 341 -27.15 11.03 -4.40
C ALA A 341 -25.91 11.77 -3.86
N VAL A 342 -24.98 11.07 -3.21
CA VAL A 342 -23.72 11.62 -2.70
C VAL A 342 -22.80 12.08 -3.83
N GLY A 343 -22.66 11.29 -4.90
CA GLY A 343 -21.89 11.66 -6.08
C GLY A 343 -22.43 12.91 -6.76
N ALA A 344 -23.76 13.00 -6.93
CA ALA A 344 -24.41 14.21 -7.45
C ALA A 344 -24.24 15.43 -6.52
N ALA A 345 -24.29 15.22 -5.20
CA ALA A 345 -24.09 16.30 -4.22
C ALA A 345 -22.65 16.85 -4.28
N ARG A 346 -21.63 15.99 -4.30
CA ARG A 346 -20.22 16.39 -4.43
C ARG A 346 -19.90 17.03 -5.78
N ALA A 347 -20.54 16.59 -6.86
CA ALA A 347 -20.39 17.21 -8.18
C ALA A 347 -21.01 18.63 -8.25
N ALA A 348 -21.99 18.95 -7.38
CA ALA A 348 -22.58 20.28 -7.26
C ALA A 348 -21.87 21.17 -6.21
N GLU A 349 -21.39 20.56 -5.13
CA GLU A 349 -20.72 21.20 -3.99
C GLU A 349 -19.42 20.42 -3.66
N PRO A 350 -18.29 20.71 -4.34
CA PRO A 350 -17.05 19.95 -4.14
C PRO A 350 -16.51 19.98 -2.70
N ASP A 351 -16.70 21.10 -2.00
CA ASP A 351 -16.29 21.30 -0.60
C ASP A 351 -17.29 20.73 0.43
N ILE A 352 -18.27 19.92 0.01
CA ILE A 352 -19.32 19.41 0.91
C ILE A 352 -18.73 18.50 1.99
N THR A 353 -19.09 18.74 3.26
CA THR A 353 -18.59 17.94 4.38
C THR A 353 -19.35 16.63 4.54
N TRP A 354 -18.71 15.64 5.17
CA TRP A 354 -19.37 14.38 5.54
C TRP A 354 -20.62 14.60 6.39
N ASP A 355 -20.60 15.57 7.31
CA ASP A 355 -21.80 15.96 8.07
C ASP A 355 -22.92 16.50 7.20
N THR A 356 -22.59 17.39 6.26
CA THR A 356 -23.58 17.96 5.34
C THR A 356 -24.21 16.86 4.46
N LEU A 357 -23.44 15.82 4.09
CA LEU A 357 -23.98 14.65 3.41
C LEU A 357 -24.86 13.79 4.32
N ASN A 358 -24.41 13.50 5.55
CA ASN A 358 -25.13 12.68 6.52
C ASN A 358 -26.46 13.32 6.95
N GLU A 359 -26.52 14.65 7.09
CA GLU A 359 -27.75 15.40 7.37
C GLU A 359 -28.74 15.37 6.19
N ARG A 360 -28.25 15.51 4.95
CA ARG A 360 -29.10 15.61 3.74
C ARG A 360 -29.56 14.25 3.21
N TYR A 361 -28.71 13.23 3.28
CA TYR A 361 -28.90 11.93 2.62
C TYR A 361 -28.91 10.73 3.59
N GLY A 362 -28.67 10.96 4.88
CA GLY A 362 -28.48 9.93 5.88
C GLY A 362 -27.07 9.31 5.84
N ALA A 363 -26.72 8.59 6.89
CA ALA A 363 -25.45 7.86 6.97
C ALA A 363 -25.34 6.79 5.87
N CYS A 364 -24.09 6.51 5.45
CA CYS A 364 -23.76 5.47 4.50
C CYS A 364 -24.46 4.13 4.86
N PRO A 365 -25.11 3.44 3.91
CA PRO A 365 -25.72 2.13 4.13
C PRO A 365 -24.70 1.00 4.39
N TRP A 366 -23.87 1.08 5.41
CA TRP A 366 -22.87 0.07 5.80
C TRP A 366 -23.22 -0.52 7.19
N PRO A 367 -22.94 -1.80 7.48
CA PRO A 367 -22.33 -2.82 6.61
C PRO A 367 -23.33 -3.50 5.64
N PRO A 368 -22.82 -4.19 4.60
CA PRO A 368 -23.60 -5.05 3.72
C PRO A 368 -24.10 -6.34 4.40
N PRO A 369 -25.12 -7.03 3.85
CA PRO A 369 -25.61 -8.29 4.38
C PRO A 369 -24.55 -9.41 4.38
N VAL A 370 -24.49 -10.17 5.47
CA VAL A 370 -23.67 -11.38 5.55
C VAL A 370 -24.38 -12.52 4.81
N THR A 371 -23.80 -12.96 3.69
CA THR A 371 -24.34 -14.00 2.80
C THR A 371 -23.25 -14.96 2.30
N PRO A 372 -23.61 -16.18 1.81
CA PRO A 372 -22.68 -17.11 1.17
C PRO A 372 -22.06 -16.64 -0.16
N THR A 373 -22.59 -15.58 -0.78
CA THR A 373 -22.12 -15.02 -2.06
C THR A 373 -21.36 -13.71 -1.91
N SER A 374 -21.44 -13.07 -0.73
CA SER A 374 -20.78 -11.81 -0.41
C SER A 374 -19.26 -11.89 -0.54
N GLN A 375 -18.64 -10.85 -1.10
CA GLN A 375 -17.17 -10.69 -1.14
C GLN A 375 -16.55 -10.45 0.25
N TYR A 376 -17.34 -10.01 1.22
CA TYR A 376 -16.86 -9.66 2.56
C TYR A 376 -16.81 -10.89 3.51
N ARG A 377 -17.22 -12.07 3.02
CA ARG A 377 -17.20 -13.32 3.80
C ARG A 377 -15.77 -13.88 3.93
N PRO A 378 -15.48 -14.62 5.03
CA PRO A 378 -14.27 -15.41 5.11
C PRO A 378 -14.10 -16.33 3.89
N THR A 379 -12.87 -16.42 3.38
CA THR A 379 -12.47 -17.23 2.22
C THR A 379 -13.14 -16.89 0.88
N GLY A 380 -13.78 -15.72 0.73
CA GLY A 380 -14.36 -15.28 -0.55
C GLY A 380 -13.26 -14.92 -1.56
N PRO A 381 -12.70 -13.69 -1.50
CA PRO A 381 -11.61 -13.20 -2.35
C PRO A 381 -10.42 -14.17 -2.52
N TYR A 382 -10.11 -14.99 -1.50
CA TYR A 382 -9.15 -16.09 -1.65
C TYR A 382 -9.45 -16.98 -2.88
N GLY A 383 -10.65 -17.55 -2.96
CA GLY A 383 -11.02 -18.47 -4.06
C GLY A 383 -11.50 -17.77 -5.34
N THR A 384 -12.00 -16.53 -5.22
CA THR A 384 -12.63 -15.79 -6.32
C THR A 384 -11.75 -14.71 -6.93
N MET A 385 -10.61 -14.38 -6.32
CA MET A 385 -9.63 -13.43 -6.84
C MET A 385 -8.21 -14.02 -6.78
N VAL A 386 -7.72 -14.44 -5.60
CA VAL A 386 -6.32 -14.88 -5.43
C VAL A 386 -6.05 -16.16 -6.21
N GLU A 387 -6.86 -17.22 -6.06
CA GLU A 387 -6.74 -18.46 -6.83
C GLU A 387 -7.05 -18.32 -8.34
N ARG A 388 -7.45 -17.12 -8.80
CA ARG A 388 -7.71 -16.80 -10.22
C ARG A 388 -6.50 -16.17 -10.90
N VAL A 389 -5.68 -15.43 -10.14
CA VAL A 389 -4.41 -14.86 -10.61
C VAL A 389 -3.19 -15.68 -10.18
N ALA A 390 -3.27 -16.47 -9.11
CA ALA A 390 -2.21 -17.41 -8.75
C ALA A 390 -2.14 -18.55 -9.79
N PRO A 391 -0.94 -18.97 -10.23
CA PRO A 391 0.39 -18.58 -9.78
C PRO A 391 1.12 -17.67 -10.80
N TYR A 392 0.49 -16.61 -11.32
CA TYR A 392 1.12 -15.70 -12.29
C TYR A 392 2.46 -15.16 -11.79
N GLY A 393 3.48 -15.10 -12.64
CA GLY A 393 4.84 -14.76 -12.22
C GLY A 393 4.93 -13.34 -11.63
N ILE A 394 5.50 -13.22 -10.42
CA ILE A 394 5.71 -11.95 -9.71
C ILE A 394 7.11 -11.87 -9.07
N ALA A 395 7.58 -10.65 -8.86
CA ALA A 395 8.74 -10.30 -8.06
C ALA A 395 8.41 -10.31 -6.56
N GLY A 396 7.22 -9.86 -6.17
CA GLY A 396 6.76 -9.77 -4.78
C GLY A 396 5.32 -9.28 -4.64
N PHE A 397 4.87 -9.17 -3.38
CA PHE A 397 3.54 -8.72 -2.99
C PHE A 397 3.59 -7.33 -2.33
N LEU A 398 2.55 -6.52 -2.54
CA LEU A 398 2.23 -5.31 -1.78
C LEU A 398 0.94 -5.57 -1.01
N TRP A 399 0.87 -5.18 0.26
CA TRP A 399 -0.28 -5.44 1.14
C TRP A 399 -0.65 -4.21 1.96
N TYR A 400 -1.89 -3.73 1.84
CA TYR A 400 -2.43 -2.62 2.63
C TYR A 400 -3.84 -2.96 3.12
N GLN A 401 -3.90 -3.50 4.34
CA GLN A 401 -5.12 -3.98 4.99
C GLN A 401 -4.91 -4.08 6.51
N GLY A 402 -6.01 -3.97 7.26
CA GLY A 402 -6.10 -4.26 8.69
C GLY A 402 -7.26 -3.54 9.38
N GLU A 403 -7.88 -2.57 8.71
CA GLU A 403 -8.90 -1.68 9.25
C GLU A 403 -10.19 -2.45 9.61
N GLU A 404 -10.63 -3.37 8.74
CA GLU A 404 -11.83 -4.21 8.99
C GLU A 404 -11.60 -5.24 10.13
N ASP A 405 -10.36 -5.42 10.58
CA ASP A 405 -10.01 -6.34 11.67
C ASP A 405 -9.82 -5.63 13.02
N GLU A 406 -10.07 -4.31 13.13
CA GLU A 406 -9.90 -3.55 14.37
C GLU A 406 -10.66 -4.18 15.56
N ALA A 407 -11.94 -4.52 15.37
CA ALA A 407 -12.79 -5.11 16.40
C ALA A 407 -12.31 -6.50 16.88
N HIS A 408 -11.30 -7.07 16.22
CA HIS A 408 -10.71 -8.38 16.49
C HIS A 408 -9.17 -8.34 16.49
N CYS A 409 -8.56 -7.17 16.79
CA CYS A 409 -7.14 -6.90 16.58
C CYS A 409 -6.16 -7.92 17.18
N ASP A 410 -6.50 -8.54 18.33
CA ASP A 410 -5.70 -9.61 18.95
C ASP A 410 -5.52 -10.85 18.04
N SER A 411 -6.49 -11.11 17.14
CA SER A 411 -6.40 -12.18 16.14
C SER A 411 -5.44 -11.85 15.00
N TYR A 412 -5.24 -10.57 14.70
CA TYR A 412 -4.64 -10.10 13.46
C TYR A 412 -3.19 -10.58 13.29
N ARG A 413 -2.38 -10.49 14.36
CA ARG A 413 -0.98 -10.96 14.40
C ARG A 413 -0.83 -12.43 13.97
N THR A 414 -1.74 -13.30 14.43
CA THR A 414 -1.72 -14.73 14.10
C THR A 414 -2.18 -14.98 12.67
N LEU A 415 -3.23 -14.29 12.22
CA LEU A 415 -3.76 -14.44 10.87
C LEU A 415 -2.79 -13.90 9.82
N LEU A 416 -2.14 -12.77 10.06
CA LEU A 416 -1.15 -12.16 9.15
C LEU A 416 0.03 -13.09 8.85
N GLY A 417 0.57 -13.78 9.87
CA GLY A 417 1.64 -14.77 9.67
C GLY A 417 1.20 -15.96 8.82
N LEU A 418 0.02 -16.52 9.10
CA LEU A 418 -0.55 -17.64 8.34
C LEU A 418 -0.93 -17.25 6.89
N PHE A 419 -1.41 -16.04 6.70
CA PHE A 419 -1.76 -15.45 5.41
C PHE A 419 -0.52 -15.28 4.50
N ILE A 420 0.58 -14.74 5.05
CA ILE A 420 1.84 -14.60 4.32
C ILE A 420 2.42 -15.96 3.90
N ASP A 421 2.33 -16.98 4.77
CA ASP A 421 2.76 -18.34 4.45
C ASP A 421 1.86 -18.99 3.38
N GLU A 422 0.53 -18.87 3.49
CA GLU A 422 -0.41 -19.40 2.50
C GLU A 422 -0.26 -18.76 1.12
N TRP A 423 -0.10 -17.43 1.04
CA TRP A 423 0.14 -16.73 -0.22
C TRP A 423 1.50 -17.09 -0.82
N ARG A 424 2.56 -17.22 -0.01
CA ARG A 424 3.84 -17.77 -0.51
C ARG A 424 3.66 -19.21 -0.98
N GLY A 425 2.86 -20.02 -0.28
CA GLY A 425 2.49 -21.39 -0.61
C GLY A 425 1.82 -21.53 -1.98
N LEU A 426 0.85 -20.66 -2.31
CA LEU A 426 0.16 -20.66 -3.61
C LEU A 426 1.12 -20.50 -4.79
N TRP A 427 2.12 -19.61 -4.68
CA TRP A 427 3.13 -19.42 -5.70
C TRP A 427 4.22 -20.51 -5.68
N ARG A 428 4.60 -21.05 -4.51
CA ARG A 428 5.55 -22.18 -4.34
C ARG A 428 5.03 -23.49 -4.96
N CYS A 429 3.81 -23.89 -4.64
CA CYS A 429 3.23 -25.18 -5.07
C CYS A 429 3.18 -25.33 -6.60
N ALA A 430 3.11 -24.20 -7.31
CA ALA A 430 3.15 -24.17 -8.77
C ALA A 430 4.51 -24.52 -9.38
N ASP A 431 5.62 -24.43 -8.65
CA ASP A 431 6.97 -24.78 -9.17
C ASP A 431 7.24 -26.30 -9.11
N GLN A 432 6.62 -27.03 -8.19
CA GLN A 432 6.86 -28.47 -8.00
C GLN A 432 5.95 -29.40 -8.83
N ALA A 433 4.96 -28.86 -9.55
CA ALA A 433 3.96 -29.63 -10.31
C ALA A 433 4.48 -30.33 -11.59
N SER A 434 5.75 -30.74 -11.65
CA SER A 434 6.37 -31.39 -12.82
C SER A 434 7.11 -32.71 -12.52
N THR A 435 7.21 -33.15 -11.26
CA THR A 435 7.89 -34.40 -10.88
C THR A 435 6.92 -35.47 -10.35
N HIS A 436 6.63 -36.48 -11.18
CA HIS A 436 6.21 -37.78 -10.65
C HIS A 436 7.38 -38.43 -9.88
N ALA A 437 7.06 -39.16 -8.81
CA ALA A 437 7.94 -40.01 -8.02
C ALA A 437 9.09 -39.32 -7.24
N GLY A 438 8.75 -38.83 -6.04
CA GLY A 438 9.55 -38.91 -4.81
C GLY A 438 11.05 -38.57 -4.85
N VAL A 439 11.36 -37.34 -4.47
CA VAL A 439 12.64 -36.96 -3.83
C VAL A 439 12.30 -36.30 -2.48
N SER A 440 13.24 -36.34 -1.53
CA SER A 440 13.09 -35.86 -0.15
C SER A 440 13.05 -34.33 -0.02
N ASP A 441 12.78 -33.85 1.21
CA ASP A 441 12.98 -32.46 1.60
C ASP A 441 14.36 -31.92 1.17
N GLY A 442 14.38 -30.73 0.57
CA GLY A 442 15.59 -30.02 0.18
C GLY A 442 15.60 -29.52 -1.27
N ASP A 443 15.98 -28.25 -1.41
CA ASP A 443 16.55 -27.59 -2.60
C ASP A 443 15.67 -27.22 -3.83
N ALA A 444 16.15 -26.14 -4.48
CA ALA A 444 15.92 -25.74 -5.88
C ALA A 444 14.58 -25.12 -6.35
N ALA A 445 13.64 -24.74 -5.46
CA ALA A 445 12.45 -23.95 -5.86
C ALA A 445 12.21 -22.64 -5.07
N ASP A 446 12.76 -22.51 -3.86
CA ASP A 446 12.34 -21.49 -2.89
C ASP A 446 13.18 -20.20 -2.95
N ARG A 447 13.36 -19.63 -4.15
CA ARG A 447 14.33 -18.57 -4.41
C ARG A 447 13.81 -17.52 -5.40
N ASP A 448 14.08 -16.25 -5.10
CA ASP A 448 14.16 -15.16 -6.07
C ASP A 448 15.34 -15.37 -7.04
N ALA A 449 15.84 -14.30 -7.68
CA ALA A 449 16.95 -14.43 -8.62
C ALA A 449 18.27 -14.89 -7.97
N ASP A 450 18.39 -14.78 -6.63
CA ASP A 450 19.64 -14.95 -5.89
C ASP A 450 19.53 -16.00 -4.76
N GLY A 451 18.43 -16.04 -4.01
CA GLY A 451 18.25 -17.00 -2.91
C GLY A 451 17.07 -16.85 -1.95
N GLY A 452 16.25 -15.80 -2.04
CA GLY A 452 15.29 -15.43 -0.99
C GLY A 452 13.84 -15.88 -1.19
N PRO A 453 13.03 -15.94 -0.10
CA PRO A 453 11.57 -16.15 -0.20
C PRO A 453 10.89 -14.93 -0.85
N LEU A 454 9.74 -15.14 -1.50
CA LEU A 454 8.96 -14.09 -2.17
C LEU A 454 8.76 -12.84 -1.28
N PRO A 455 9.31 -11.67 -1.65
CA PRO A 455 9.15 -10.42 -0.92
C PRO A 455 7.70 -10.04 -0.65
N PHE A 456 7.43 -9.58 0.57
CA PHE A 456 6.10 -9.17 1.02
C PHE A 456 6.20 -7.79 1.69
N LEU A 457 5.68 -6.75 1.03
CA LEU A 457 5.79 -5.37 1.50
C LEU A 457 4.45 -4.91 2.08
N ILE A 458 4.42 -4.70 3.39
CA ILE A 458 3.23 -4.32 4.16
C ILE A 458 3.23 -2.80 4.35
N VAL A 459 2.10 -2.16 4.07
CA VAL A 459 1.82 -0.79 4.52
C VAL A 459 1.25 -0.88 5.93
N GLN A 460 1.90 -0.23 6.91
CA GLN A 460 1.32 -0.10 8.24
C GLN A 460 0.02 0.73 8.16
N LEU A 461 -0.94 0.51 9.06
CA LEU A 461 -2.10 1.40 9.12
C LEU A 461 -1.69 2.82 9.57
N PRO A 462 -2.13 3.87 8.87
CA PRO A 462 -1.84 5.25 9.24
C PRO A 462 -2.60 5.65 10.52
N GLN A 463 -2.60 6.94 10.85
CA GLN A 463 -3.46 7.46 11.91
C GLN A 463 -4.91 7.62 11.46
N TRP A 464 -5.82 7.18 12.31
CA TRP A 464 -7.26 7.36 12.16
C TRP A 464 -7.95 7.27 13.53
N ILE A 465 -9.06 8.00 13.67
CA ILE A 465 -10.11 7.81 14.66
C ILE A 465 -11.38 8.47 14.09
N ASP A 466 -12.56 7.95 14.41
CA ASP A 466 -13.80 8.68 14.14
C ASP A 466 -14.00 9.80 15.19
N LYS A 467 -14.62 10.90 14.77
CA LYS A 467 -14.80 12.07 15.65
C LYS A 467 -15.71 11.82 16.86
N THR A 468 -16.57 10.81 16.83
CA THR A 468 -17.47 10.47 17.95
C THR A 468 -16.68 9.82 19.07
N THR A 469 -15.84 8.83 18.74
CA THR A 469 -14.91 8.20 19.70
C THR A 469 -13.88 9.21 20.20
N ALA A 470 -13.38 10.09 19.34
CA ALA A 470 -12.48 11.17 19.73
C ALA A 470 -13.13 12.17 20.71
N ALA A 471 -14.33 12.69 20.39
CA ALA A 471 -15.05 13.63 21.25
C ALA A 471 -15.49 13.01 22.60
N ALA A 472 -15.72 11.69 22.63
CA ALA A 472 -15.97 10.94 23.86
C ALA A 472 -14.69 10.69 24.71
N GLY A 473 -13.50 11.02 24.20
CA GLY A 473 -12.21 10.70 24.84
C GLY A 473 -11.92 9.20 24.92
N ALA A 474 -12.57 8.40 24.08
CA ALA A 474 -12.78 6.97 24.30
C ALA A 474 -11.98 6.05 23.35
N ASP A 475 -10.78 6.47 22.93
CA ASP A 475 -9.88 5.68 22.07
C ASP A 475 -9.69 4.25 22.62
N PRO A 476 -10.20 3.20 21.94
CA PRO A 476 -10.09 1.82 22.41
C PRO A 476 -8.66 1.27 22.29
N ARG A 477 -7.78 1.97 21.57
CA ARG A 477 -6.39 1.59 21.27
C ARG A 477 -6.26 0.19 20.62
N HIS A 478 -7.28 -0.25 19.89
CA HIS A 478 -7.20 -1.44 19.03
C HIS A 478 -6.29 -1.20 17.81
N TRP A 479 -6.40 -0.03 17.18
CA TRP A 479 -5.63 0.35 16.00
C TRP A 479 -4.09 0.24 16.16
N PRO A 480 -3.44 0.72 17.26
CA PRO A 480 -2.02 0.48 17.47
C PRO A 480 -1.64 -1.00 17.68
N VAL A 481 -2.57 -1.89 18.08
CA VAL A 481 -2.32 -3.36 18.11
C VAL A 481 -2.19 -3.92 16.70
N ILE A 482 -3.02 -3.45 15.75
CA ILE A 482 -2.86 -3.78 14.31
C ILE A 482 -1.51 -3.27 13.80
N ARG A 483 -1.14 -2.01 14.10
CA ARG A 483 0.15 -1.44 13.68
C ARG A 483 1.35 -2.21 14.21
N GLU A 484 1.30 -2.68 15.46
CA GLU A 484 2.35 -3.51 16.07
C GLU A 484 2.43 -4.89 15.41
N ALA A 485 1.29 -5.52 15.12
CA ALA A 485 1.26 -6.79 14.40
C ALA A 485 1.86 -6.70 12.99
N GLN A 486 1.56 -5.63 12.25
CA GLN A 486 2.14 -5.32 10.94
C GLN A 486 3.64 -5.00 11.04
N TRP A 487 4.07 -4.30 12.09
CA TRP A 487 5.49 -3.98 12.32
C TRP A 487 6.31 -5.22 12.68
N ASP A 488 5.81 -6.06 13.58
CA ASP A 488 6.52 -7.27 14.01
C ASP A 488 6.57 -8.34 12.91
N ALA A 489 5.59 -8.41 12.00
CA ALA A 489 5.68 -9.27 10.81
C ALA A 489 6.93 -8.95 9.98
N GLY A 490 7.17 -7.66 9.68
CA GLY A 490 8.37 -7.17 9.00
C GLY A 490 9.67 -7.23 9.81
N ARG A 491 9.62 -7.71 11.06
CA ARG A 491 10.79 -7.93 11.94
C ARG A 491 11.07 -9.40 12.25
N THR A 492 10.11 -10.30 12.00
CA THR A 492 10.15 -11.70 12.45
C THR A 492 9.91 -12.74 11.35
N ILE A 493 9.51 -12.31 10.15
CA ILE A 493 9.26 -13.20 9.00
C ILE A 493 10.22 -12.81 7.87
N ASP A 494 11.07 -13.75 7.44
CA ASP A 494 12.08 -13.49 6.40
C ASP A 494 11.47 -13.00 5.08
N GLY A 495 12.08 -11.97 4.49
CA GLY A 495 11.59 -11.34 3.25
C GLY A 495 10.28 -10.55 3.39
N VAL A 496 9.79 -10.32 4.62
CA VAL A 496 8.68 -9.39 4.88
C VAL A 496 9.27 -8.06 5.33
N TYR A 497 8.73 -6.95 4.81
CA TYR A 497 9.16 -5.60 5.15
C TYR A 497 7.93 -4.70 5.35
N THR A 498 7.99 -3.79 6.32
CA THR A 498 6.85 -2.91 6.65
C THR A 498 7.24 -1.46 6.47
N VAL A 499 6.45 -0.70 5.71
CA VAL A 499 6.61 0.76 5.57
C VAL A 499 5.74 1.51 6.57
N THR A 500 6.35 2.43 7.31
CA THR A 500 5.69 3.28 8.31
C THR A 500 4.90 4.41 7.64
N THR A 501 3.70 4.67 8.14
CA THR A 501 2.71 5.63 7.59
C THR A 501 1.96 6.38 8.71
N ILE A 502 2.51 6.39 9.92
CA ILE A 502 1.95 7.06 11.12
C ILE A 502 1.76 8.59 10.93
N ASP A 503 2.35 9.12 9.87
CA ASP A 503 2.31 10.50 9.38
C ASP A 503 1.32 10.72 8.21
N CYS A 504 0.81 9.66 7.59
CA CYS A 504 -0.10 9.68 6.43
C CYS A 504 -1.59 9.48 6.83
N GLY A 505 -1.98 9.97 8.00
CA GLY A 505 -3.34 9.83 8.54
C GLY A 505 -4.23 11.05 8.32
N GLU A 506 -5.54 10.88 8.48
CA GLU A 506 -6.52 11.98 8.47
C GLU A 506 -7.55 11.82 9.59
N PHE A 507 -7.94 12.93 10.21
CA PHE A 507 -8.91 12.95 11.29
C PHE A 507 -10.31 12.67 10.71
N ASP A 508 -11.04 11.72 11.30
CA ASP A 508 -12.41 11.36 10.88
C ASP A 508 -12.53 10.90 9.40
N ASN A 509 -11.40 10.64 8.73
CA ASN A 509 -11.33 10.00 7.40
C ASN A 509 -10.46 8.74 7.44
N ILE A 510 -11.10 7.58 7.34
CA ILE A 510 -10.44 6.25 7.32
C ILE A 510 -9.76 5.95 5.96
N HIS A 511 -9.96 6.81 4.95
CA HIS A 511 -9.35 6.72 3.63
C HIS A 511 -8.56 7.99 3.25
N PRO A 512 -7.38 8.24 3.85
CA PRO A 512 -6.58 9.44 3.55
C PRO A 512 -6.27 9.60 2.05
N THR A 513 -6.34 10.81 1.49
CA THR A 513 -6.21 11.00 0.03
C THR A 513 -4.76 11.00 -0.47
N ASP A 514 -3.77 11.18 0.40
CA ASP A 514 -2.36 10.94 0.06
C ASP A 514 -2.09 9.43 -0.07
N LYS A 515 -2.21 8.95 -1.30
CA LYS A 515 -1.73 7.63 -1.73
C LYS A 515 -0.35 7.67 -2.37
N ARG A 516 0.25 8.86 -2.50
CA ARG A 516 1.56 9.04 -3.09
C ARG A 516 2.68 8.69 -2.12
N THR A 517 2.65 9.21 -0.89
CA THR A 517 3.67 8.88 0.13
C THR A 517 3.76 7.38 0.43
N PRO A 518 2.66 6.63 0.70
CA PRO A 518 2.76 5.17 0.90
C PRO A 518 3.23 4.44 -0.37
N GLY A 519 2.78 4.85 -1.57
CA GLY A 519 3.21 4.24 -2.83
C GLY A 519 4.70 4.46 -3.13
N GLU A 520 5.22 5.68 -2.95
CA GLU A 520 6.64 5.98 -3.15
C GLU A 520 7.51 5.30 -2.07
N ARG A 521 7.06 5.24 -0.79
CA ARG A 521 7.75 4.47 0.28
C ARG A 521 7.80 2.97 0.00
N LEU A 522 6.72 2.35 -0.49
CA LEU A 522 6.74 0.94 -0.91
C LEU A 522 7.78 0.71 -2.01
N ALA A 523 7.87 1.60 -2.99
CA ALA A 523 8.80 1.45 -4.11
C ALA A 523 10.26 1.69 -3.70
N ASP A 524 10.50 2.61 -2.78
CA ASP A 524 11.82 2.81 -2.18
C ASP A 524 12.23 1.60 -1.32
N CYS A 525 11.30 1.03 -0.54
CA CYS A 525 11.49 -0.24 0.16
C CYS A 525 11.86 -1.38 -0.80
N ALA A 526 11.12 -1.54 -1.90
CA ALA A 526 11.43 -2.56 -2.92
C ALA A 526 12.81 -2.33 -3.58
N LEU A 527 13.11 -1.08 -3.97
CA LEU A 527 14.39 -0.73 -4.58
C LEU A 527 15.56 -1.05 -3.64
N HIS A 528 15.47 -0.69 -2.35
CA HIS A 528 16.50 -0.99 -1.36
C HIS A 528 16.61 -2.49 -1.06
N ARG A 529 15.50 -3.13 -0.67
CA ARG A 529 15.48 -4.49 -0.10
C ARG A 529 15.56 -5.60 -1.16
N VAL A 530 15.01 -5.37 -2.36
CA VAL A 530 14.91 -6.40 -3.43
C VAL A 530 15.84 -6.10 -4.60
N TYR A 531 16.08 -4.82 -4.91
CA TYR A 531 16.90 -4.42 -6.08
C TYR A 531 18.26 -3.79 -5.70
N GLY A 532 18.70 -3.93 -4.44
CA GLY A 532 20.05 -3.58 -3.98
C GLY A 532 20.38 -2.08 -3.95
N ARG A 533 19.38 -1.20 -4.00
CA ARG A 533 19.56 0.26 -3.94
C ARG A 533 19.71 0.76 -2.51
N TYR A 534 20.77 0.32 -1.85
CA TYR A 534 21.11 0.69 -0.47
C TYR A 534 21.42 2.20 -0.30
N ASP A 535 21.56 2.93 -1.40
CA ASP A 535 21.64 4.40 -1.44
C ASP A 535 20.31 5.11 -1.11
N ILE A 536 19.19 4.38 -1.11
CA ILE A 536 17.86 4.89 -0.78
C ILE A 536 17.57 4.61 0.71
N PRO A 537 17.31 5.62 1.56
CA PRO A 537 16.89 5.40 2.94
C PRO A 537 15.45 4.88 3.00
N VAL A 538 15.21 3.82 3.77
CA VAL A 538 13.88 3.17 3.91
C VAL A 538 13.48 2.87 5.35
N ASP A 539 14.39 3.07 6.29
CA ASP A 539 14.18 2.85 7.73
C ASP A 539 14.05 4.20 8.45
N GLY A 540 12.94 4.41 9.15
CA GLY A 540 12.81 5.47 10.17
C GLY A 540 13.46 5.05 11.50
N PRO A 541 13.54 5.94 12.51
CA PRO A 541 14.17 5.61 13.80
C PRO A 541 13.55 4.37 14.45
N GLN A 542 14.36 3.34 14.74
CA GLN A 542 13.90 2.10 15.40
C GLN A 542 14.53 1.92 16.77
N VAL A 543 13.76 1.47 17.77
CA VAL A 543 14.29 1.22 19.13
C VAL A 543 15.34 0.12 19.14
N ALA A 544 16.57 0.48 19.48
CA ALA A 544 17.71 -0.42 19.67
C ALA A 544 17.88 -0.85 21.14
N SER A 545 17.65 0.06 22.10
CA SER A 545 17.64 -0.26 23.54
C SER A 545 16.73 0.67 24.33
N VAL A 546 16.11 0.17 25.40
CA VAL A 546 15.49 0.98 26.46
C VAL A 546 16.19 0.66 27.79
N GLU A 547 16.46 1.70 28.58
CA GLU A 547 17.14 1.64 29.88
C GLU A 547 16.37 2.51 30.88
N PHE A 548 15.83 1.91 31.94
CA PHE A 548 15.06 2.63 32.96
C PHE A 548 15.96 3.06 34.11
N VAL A 549 16.30 4.35 34.14
CA VAL A 549 17.17 4.98 35.14
C VAL A 549 16.34 5.40 36.36
N GLY A 550 16.94 5.37 37.56
CA GLY A 550 16.29 5.72 38.82
C GLY A 550 15.50 4.58 39.48
N ARG A 551 15.74 3.33 39.05
CA ARG A 551 14.97 2.14 39.42
C ARG A 551 14.99 1.87 40.95
N ALA A 552 13.81 1.81 41.57
CA ALA A 552 13.67 1.38 42.97
C ALA A 552 14.03 -0.11 43.13
N GLY A 553 15.30 -0.41 43.45
CA GLY A 553 15.75 -1.78 43.71
C GLY A 553 17.27 -2.00 43.78
N GLU A 554 18.09 -1.14 43.16
CA GLU A 554 19.55 -1.34 43.08
C GLU A 554 20.35 -0.39 43.99
N HIS A 555 20.03 -0.39 45.29
CA HIS A 555 20.94 0.09 46.35
C HIS A 555 21.56 -1.12 47.07
N ASP A 556 22.58 -1.73 46.47
CA ASP A 556 23.38 -2.78 47.12
C ASP A 556 24.43 -2.15 48.06
N GLY A 557 23.96 -1.61 49.18
CA GLY A 557 24.78 -1.21 50.34
C GLY A 557 25.10 0.28 50.51
N ASP A 558 25.22 1.07 49.43
CA ASP A 558 25.60 2.49 49.53
C ASP A 558 24.40 3.43 49.79
N GLU A 559 24.57 4.37 50.72
CA GLU A 559 23.60 5.44 51.02
C GLU A 559 23.47 6.44 49.85
N PRO A 560 22.29 7.03 49.62
CA PRO A 560 22.11 8.02 48.55
C PRO A 560 22.94 9.28 48.82
N ALA A 561 23.57 9.81 47.77
CA ALA A 561 24.51 10.92 47.88
C ALA A 561 23.79 12.23 48.26
N ILE A 562 23.90 12.63 49.54
CA ILE A 562 23.40 13.91 50.03
C ILE A 562 24.38 15.02 49.60
N ARG A 563 23.88 16.01 48.86
CA ARG A 563 24.63 17.20 48.44
C ARG A 563 24.96 18.09 49.65
N PRO A 564 25.98 18.97 49.58
CA PRO A 564 26.40 19.81 50.71
C PRO A 564 25.35 20.80 51.27
N ASP A 565 24.23 20.98 50.58
CA ASP A 565 23.07 21.79 51.00
C ASP A 565 21.97 20.98 51.71
N GLY A 566 22.12 19.65 51.81
CA GLY A 566 21.13 18.73 52.39
C GLY A 566 20.11 18.17 51.40
N THR A 567 20.21 18.47 50.10
CA THR A 567 19.37 17.84 49.07
C THR A 567 19.89 16.44 48.72
N VAL A 568 18.99 15.47 48.59
CA VAL A 568 19.30 14.15 48.02
C VAL A 568 19.36 14.30 46.50
N ASP A 569 20.20 13.51 45.82
CA ASP A 569 20.33 13.51 44.36
C ASP A 569 19.17 12.77 43.65
N ASP A 570 17.93 13.04 44.11
CA ASP A 570 16.66 12.49 43.61
C ASP A 570 16.31 13.05 42.22
N ALA A 571 17.14 12.76 41.22
CA ALA A 571 16.78 12.95 39.82
C ALA A 571 15.72 11.89 39.46
N PRO A 572 14.43 12.27 39.23
CA PRO A 572 13.37 11.31 39.04
C PRO A 572 13.61 10.43 37.81
N GLY A 573 13.11 9.20 37.91
CA GLY A 573 13.37 8.14 36.94
C GLY A 573 12.94 8.49 35.53
N ALA A 574 13.62 7.87 34.57
CA ALA A 574 13.44 8.16 33.16
C ALA A 574 13.73 6.94 32.30
N ALA A 575 13.05 6.82 31.17
CA ALA A 575 13.45 5.88 30.12
C ALA A 575 14.48 6.57 29.21
N ILE A 576 15.68 6.00 29.13
CA ILE A 576 16.69 6.34 28.13
C ILE A 576 16.52 5.39 26.95
N ILE A 577 16.15 5.93 25.79
CA ILE A 577 15.85 5.17 24.59
C ILE A 577 16.90 5.49 23.53
N ARG A 578 17.57 4.46 23.02
CA ARG A 578 18.55 4.58 21.93
C ARG A 578 17.95 4.00 20.66
N PHE A 579 18.09 4.70 19.55
CA PHE A 579 17.51 4.37 18.26
C PHE A 579 18.60 4.04 17.21
N SER A 580 18.34 3.07 16.35
CA SER A 580 19.04 2.91 15.07
C SER A 580 18.30 3.67 13.96
N HIS A 581 18.97 3.91 12.82
CA HIS A 581 18.43 4.70 11.69
C HIS A 581 17.97 6.10 12.09
N ALA A 582 18.69 6.70 13.04
CA ALA A 582 18.34 7.92 13.74
C ALA A 582 19.24 9.12 13.36
N ASP A 583 19.92 9.05 12.21
CA ASP A 583 20.77 10.14 11.73
C ASP A 583 19.93 11.43 11.61
N GLY A 584 20.33 12.50 12.31
CA GLY A 584 19.54 13.73 12.38
C GLY A 584 18.14 13.55 12.98
N LEU A 585 18.04 12.72 14.02
CA LEU A 585 16.85 12.55 14.85
C LEU A 585 16.32 13.92 15.31
N ARG A 586 15.03 14.15 15.11
CA ARG A 586 14.35 15.37 15.55
C ARG A 586 12.87 15.11 15.85
N PHE A 587 12.29 16.00 16.62
CA PHE A 587 10.86 16.18 16.69
C PHE A 587 10.39 17.13 15.57
N ASP A 588 9.59 16.63 14.65
CA ASP A 588 9.12 17.30 13.44
C ASP A 588 7.65 16.92 13.19
N GLY A 589 6.81 17.93 12.99
CA GLY A 589 5.37 17.76 12.82
C GLY A 589 4.61 17.45 14.11
N THR A 590 3.28 17.58 14.03
CA THR A 590 2.35 17.03 15.03
C THR A 590 1.36 16.10 14.34
N VAL A 591 0.21 15.80 14.94
CA VAL A 591 -0.75 14.82 14.41
C VAL A 591 -1.13 15.14 12.96
N PRO A 592 -1.13 14.16 12.04
CA PRO A 592 -1.47 14.40 10.63
C PRO A 592 -2.76 15.19 10.43
N GLY A 593 -2.81 16.04 9.41
CA GLY A 593 -3.97 16.93 9.17
C GLY A 593 -4.21 18.05 10.20
N THR A 594 -3.53 18.08 11.35
CA THR A 594 -3.68 19.19 12.30
C THR A 594 -2.86 20.41 11.87
N TYR A 595 -3.51 21.58 11.79
CA TYR A 595 -2.90 22.83 11.32
C TYR A 595 -1.90 23.48 12.30
N ARG A 596 -1.33 22.71 13.24
CA ARG A 596 -0.16 23.12 14.04
C ARG A 596 1.09 23.08 13.13
N ARG A 597 1.20 24.11 12.28
CA ARG A 597 2.38 24.43 11.48
C ARG A 597 3.58 24.47 12.42
N ASP A 598 4.54 23.56 12.23
CA ASP A 598 5.50 23.27 13.28
C ASP A 598 6.51 24.42 13.47
N VAL A 599 6.62 24.87 14.72
CA VAL A 599 7.58 25.90 15.18
C VAL A 599 8.11 25.53 16.58
N GLY A 600 8.01 24.24 16.95
CA GLY A 600 8.49 23.73 18.24
C GLY A 600 10.01 23.57 18.29
N ASP A 601 10.52 23.18 19.46
CA ASP A 601 11.90 22.76 19.61
C ASP A 601 12.11 21.39 18.90
N PRO A 602 13.06 21.26 17.96
CA PRO A 602 13.35 19.98 17.33
C PRO A 602 14.00 18.96 18.29
N LEU A 603 14.45 19.38 19.47
CA LEU A 603 15.11 18.56 20.49
C LEU A 603 14.23 18.30 21.74
N HIS A 604 13.12 19.04 21.94
CA HIS A 604 12.22 18.86 23.09
C HIS A 604 10.75 18.86 22.67
N ARG A 605 9.95 17.93 23.23
CA ARG A 605 8.48 18.01 23.19
C ARG A 605 7.91 17.65 24.54
N ASP A 606 7.01 18.52 25.00
CA ASP A 606 6.31 18.39 26.28
C ASP A 606 5.32 17.19 26.22
N ALA A 607 4.89 16.69 27.38
CA ALA A 607 4.14 15.45 27.53
C ALA A 607 2.94 15.27 26.57
N ASP A 608 2.13 16.31 26.35
CA ASP A 608 0.95 16.28 25.45
C ASP A 608 1.30 16.30 23.95
N ALA A 609 2.56 16.57 23.60
CA ALA A 609 3.05 16.70 22.22
C ALA A 609 4.13 15.69 21.84
N SER A 610 4.76 15.01 22.81
CA SER A 610 5.89 14.09 22.60
C SER A 610 5.49 12.78 21.91
N GLY A 611 4.24 12.34 22.09
CA GLY A 611 3.76 11.01 21.68
C GLY A 611 4.21 9.87 22.59
N PHE A 612 4.96 10.15 23.66
CA PHE A 612 5.43 9.17 24.64
C PHE A 612 4.50 9.05 25.84
N GLU A 613 4.31 7.81 26.32
CA GLU A 613 3.66 7.52 27.59
C GLU A 613 4.55 6.57 28.42
N LEU A 614 4.71 6.84 29.71
CA LEU A 614 5.42 6.00 30.68
C LEU A 614 4.45 5.27 31.60
N SER A 615 4.86 4.14 32.17
CA SER A 615 4.12 3.42 33.22
C SER A 615 5.00 2.98 34.36
N GLY A 616 4.46 3.08 35.58
CA GLY A 616 5.03 2.49 36.79
C GLY A 616 4.67 1.01 36.92
N ALA A 617 5.01 0.43 38.08
CA ALA A 617 4.70 -0.97 38.42
C ALA A 617 3.20 -1.24 38.69
N ASP A 618 2.37 -0.20 38.66
CA ASP A 618 0.91 -0.24 38.72
C ASP A 618 0.23 -0.48 37.36
N GLY A 619 0.96 -0.30 36.25
CA GLY A 619 0.44 -0.43 34.89
C GLY A 619 -0.36 0.78 34.38
N VAL A 620 -0.35 1.91 35.12
CA VAL A 620 -1.04 3.14 34.73
C VAL A 620 -0.13 3.95 33.79
N TRP A 621 -0.70 4.46 32.69
CA TRP A 621 0.06 5.13 31.64
C TRP A 621 -0.16 6.64 31.65
N HIS A 622 0.92 7.38 31.85
CA HIS A 622 0.94 8.85 31.90
C HIS A 622 1.68 9.40 30.66
N PRO A 623 1.20 10.47 30.01
CA PRO A 623 1.98 11.24 29.04
C PRO A 623 3.32 11.69 29.63
N ALA A 624 4.37 11.76 28.81
CA ALA A 624 5.73 11.96 29.27
C ALA A 624 6.53 12.91 28.37
N ASP A 625 7.23 13.88 28.98
CA ASP A 625 8.12 14.79 28.28
C ASP A 625 9.29 14.02 27.64
N ALA A 626 9.71 14.43 26.44
CA ALA A 626 10.77 13.78 25.70
C ALA A 626 11.81 14.77 25.17
N ALA A 627 13.08 14.48 25.44
CA ALA A 627 14.23 15.30 25.06
C ALA A 627 15.28 14.47 24.32
N ILE A 628 15.77 14.95 23.18
CA ILE A 628 16.92 14.38 22.47
C ILE A 628 18.19 14.84 23.18
N VAL A 629 18.81 13.93 23.94
CA VAL A 629 19.95 14.24 24.85
C VAL A 629 21.32 13.93 24.24
N ALA A 630 21.35 13.11 23.20
CA ALA A 630 22.51 12.85 22.36
C ALA A 630 22.03 12.32 20.99
N ASP A 631 22.95 12.17 20.03
CA ASP A 631 22.62 11.57 18.74
C ASP A 631 22.00 10.19 18.91
N GLY A 632 20.94 9.91 18.14
CA GLY A 632 20.09 8.72 18.27
C GLY A 632 19.48 8.45 19.67
N THR A 633 19.52 9.38 20.64
CA THR A 633 19.22 9.08 22.05
C THR A 633 18.22 10.05 22.68
N ILE A 634 17.10 9.52 23.17
CA ILE A 634 16.03 10.26 23.85
C ILE A 634 16.02 9.94 25.35
N ARG A 635 15.82 10.97 26.19
CA ARG A 635 15.36 10.82 27.57
C ARG A 635 13.86 11.12 27.64
N VAL A 636 13.09 10.20 28.21
CA VAL A 636 11.65 10.35 28.45
C VAL A 636 11.39 10.36 29.96
N ARG A 637 10.62 11.34 30.47
CA ARG A 637 10.33 11.54 31.90
C ARG A 637 8.86 11.91 32.13
N CYS A 638 8.30 11.52 33.27
CA CYS A 638 7.01 11.99 33.76
C CYS A 638 7.09 12.08 35.28
N ASP A 639 6.68 13.20 35.88
CA ASP A 639 6.83 13.41 37.34
C ASP A 639 5.83 12.61 38.18
N ASP A 640 4.70 12.19 37.59
CA ASP A 640 3.80 11.19 38.18
C ASP A 640 4.41 9.77 38.20
N VAL A 641 5.41 9.51 37.34
CA VAL A 641 6.04 8.19 37.16
C VAL A 641 7.54 8.26 37.50
N PRO A 642 7.92 8.51 38.78
CA PRO A 642 9.32 8.62 39.19
C PRO A 642 10.09 7.29 39.13
N PHE A 643 9.38 6.16 38.96
CA PHE A 643 9.95 4.82 38.84
C PHE A 643 9.38 4.09 37.61
N PRO A 644 9.73 4.53 36.38
CA PRO A 644 9.20 3.93 35.17
C PRO A 644 9.74 2.51 34.98
N VAL A 645 8.86 1.59 34.57
CA VAL A 645 9.21 0.18 34.25
C VAL A 645 8.78 -0.23 32.85
N ALA A 646 7.95 0.57 32.19
CA ALA A 646 7.53 0.40 30.80
C ALA A 646 7.41 1.76 30.10
N VAL A 647 7.59 1.78 28.77
CA VAL A 647 7.47 2.97 27.91
C VAL A 647 6.83 2.63 26.59
N ARG A 648 6.01 3.53 26.04
CA ARG A 648 5.43 3.40 24.71
C ARG A 648 5.41 4.72 23.95
N TYR A 649 5.34 4.64 22.64
CA TYR A 649 5.37 5.77 21.70
C TYR A 649 4.30 5.60 20.62
N ALA A 650 3.60 6.68 20.30
CA ALA A 650 2.52 6.74 19.31
C ALA A 650 1.44 5.65 19.49
N TRP A 651 1.21 5.21 20.73
CA TRP A 651 0.34 4.08 21.08
C TRP A 651 -1.14 4.48 21.23
N ARG A 652 -1.65 5.24 20.25
CA ARG A 652 -3.03 5.72 20.16
C ARG A 652 -3.54 5.50 18.74
N SER A 653 -4.86 5.44 18.56
CA SER A 653 -5.44 5.38 17.22
C SER A 653 -5.17 6.71 16.47
N TRP A 654 -5.32 7.82 17.21
CA TRP A 654 -4.99 9.20 16.80
C TRP A 654 -4.22 9.94 17.92
N GLY A 655 -3.12 10.62 17.60
CA GLY A 655 -2.31 11.38 18.56
C GLY A 655 -0.90 11.77 18.05
N PRO A 656 -0.07 12.39 18.89
CA PRO A 656 1.26 12.84 18.48
C PRO A 656 2.16 11.68 18.09
N ALA A 657 2.81 11.79 16.93
CA ALA A 657 3.87 10.91 16.47
C ALA A 657 5.04 11.72 15.84
N PRO A 658 5.66 12.66 16.58
CA PRO A 658 6.56 13.68 16.04
C PRO A 658 7.98 13.20 15.71
N LEU A 659 8.34 11.93 15.88
CA LEU A 659 9.75 11.51 15.82
C LEU A 659 10.20 11.07 14.42
N PHE A 660 11.13 11.81 13.80
CA PHE A 660 11.63 11.56 12.44
C PHE A 660 13.18 11.59 12.36
N ASN A 661 13.75 10.93 11.34
CA ASN A 661 15.17 11.08 10.97
C ASN A 661 15.38 12.08 9.81
N VAL A 662 16.64 12.35 9.46
CA VAL A 662 17.03 13.29 8.38
C VAL A 662 16.44 12.95 7.00
N ALA A 663 16.08 11.68 6.76
CA ALA A 663 15.44 11.25 5.51
C ALA A 663 13.93 11.56 5.45
N GLY A 664 13.33 12.10 6.52
CA GLY A 664 11.88 12.35 6.59
C GLY A 664 11.07 11.08 6.81
N LEU A 665 11.68 10.04 7.41
CA LEU A 665 10.99 8.79 7.75
C LEU A 665 10.62 8.79 9.25
N PRO A 666 9.34 8.53 9.60
CA PRO A 666 8.88 8.52 10.99
C PRO A 666 9.30 7.25 11.73
N ALA A 667 9.43 7.38 13.05
CA ALA A 667 9.55 6.24 13.95
C ALA A 667 8.20 5.47 14.01
N PRO A 668 8.18 4.14 13.89
CA PRO A 668 6.96 3.35 14.06
C PRO A 668 6.53 3.30 15.54
N PRO A 669 5.23 3.15 15.83
CA PRO A 669 4.74 2.96 17.19
C PRO A 669 5.35 1.74 17.88
N PHE A 670 5.57 1.83 19.20
CA PHE A 670 6.11 0.72 19.98
C PHE A 670 5.68 0.78 21.45
N ARG A 671 5.85 -0.35 22.16
CA ARG A 671 5.85 -0.48 23.62
C ARG A 671 7.02 -1.37 24.07
N ARG A 672 7.57 -1.11 25.25
CA ARG A 672 8.73 -1.80 25.86
C ARG A 672 8.59 -1.84 27.37
#